data_AF-A0A939VWS5-F1
#
_entry.id   AF-A0A939VWS5-F1
#
_cell.length_a   1.000
_cell.length_b   1.000
_cell.length_c   1.000
_cell.angle_alpha   90.00
_cell.angle_beta   90.00
_cell.angle_gamma   90.00
#
_symmetry.space_group_name_H-M   'P 1'
#
loop_
_entity.id
_entity.type
_entity.pdbx_description
1 polymer ?
#
loop_
_entity_poly.entity_id
_entity_poly.type
_entity_poly.pdbx_seq_one_letter_code
_entity_poly.pdbx_strand_id
1 'polypeptide(L)'
;MKKLAVALGCCILLCSCATRHPYPAADPRSAQVWTPTETVEEMAGNDPIEPFNRAMFTVNDVVMHYLIHPVSWIYGSILPKEVIKRIDYVSDNLAFPGRMISCFFQLKFLGGGIEFVRFITNFTVGIVGLFDPADYWLGLPPGNDNMGKAFAYWGIGPGFILVLPLSPHITFRDHVGMLFDKTLDFKLIIPYAGWVSLFNSAVNSYDGYNLATETMYDTYHLSKMGLVALRYVNVRDYHRKLLPAGPLMTAFTQPAWYNREKWEIDLRKLIDAMLDRLEREDALKAVAEIPPERLVRIAPEYHPQAAEIDSMKFTMFQMQKNNVSWWVKSSLWNTDFTGKAARRAVRLHPDRPKLSYHLWKAKDPQAPLAILLPGVGGHHRASQLRALAENLYERGYAVLVTSSVYNPLFMEASGNFLPGNTPQDAAVLRDALKKILADAAVKDQLHPAEITLAGYSMGALHTLFIADLERRQQELNIKRYLALNPPVDLQYALKTFDSWFGRSQEWTREEFFRYGSDALAKFFYCASLNYPRLEKQTPFNPLYSMAVTRRQAAVLAGFSFRLTLRDMLLTAKRRNPEWNALQTPFSWWSRDALYREIDSFSGMKYAEKCLLPEYRKKHPGAALSDLNAESGLRGIEKTLREASNIRVIHNVDDPLLSGPDRIFLTRTLGEKIVWFDCGGHLGNLFSRQHEEQVFRSFPLPAGTENAKKIL
;
A
#
# COMPACT_ATOMS: atom_id res chain seq x y z
N MET A 1 -8.52 44.57 -7.89
CA MET A 1 -7.15 45.13 -7.75
C MET A 1 -6.75 45.42 -6.30
N LYS A 2 -7.50 46.21 -5.50
CA LYS A 2 -7.12 46.51 -4.10
C LYS A 2 -6.97 45.28 -3.17
N LYS A 3 -7.82 44.25 -3.30
CA LYS A 3 -7.72 42.99 -2.53
C LYS A 3 -6.51 42.11 -2.93
N LEU A 4 -6.09 42.19 -4.21
CA LEU A 4 -4.93 41.46 -4.74
C LEU A 4 -3.61 42.10 -4.27
N ALA A 5 -3.57 43.43 -4.18
CA ALA A 5 -2.42 44.20 -3.70
C ALA A 5 -2.18 44.02 -2.18
N VAL A 6 -3.26 43.92 -1.39
CA VAL A 6 -3.16 43.63 0.06
C VAL A 6 -2.68 42.18 0.30
N ALA A 7 -3.15 41.22 -0.50
CA ALA A 7 -2.67 39.83 -0.45
C ALA A 7 -1.18 39.72 -0.87
N LEU A 8 -0.75 40.42 -1.92
CA LEU A 8 0.66 40.47 -2.34
C LEU A 8 1.56 41.12 -1.27
N GLY A 9 1.10 42.21 -0.65
CA GLY A 9 1.84 42.93 0.39
C GLY A 9 2.07 42.09 1.65
N CYS A 10 1.07 41.31 2.09
CA CYS A 10 1.23 40.38 3.21
C CYS A 10 2.12 39.16 2.86
N CYS A 11 2.12 38.70 1.60
CA CYS A 11 2.98 37.59 1.17
C CYS A 11 4.46 37.98 1.14
N ILE A 12 4.79 39.19 0.67
CA ILE A 12 6.19 39.67 0.60
C ILE A 12 6.78 39.86 2.00
N LEU A 13 5.99 40.34 2.97
CA LEU A 13 6.44 40.54 4.35
C LEU A 13 6.60 39.24 5.15
N LEU A 14 5.88 38.16 4.79
CA LEU A 14 6.00 36.84 5.43
C LEU A 14 7.00 35.90 4.73
N CYS A 15 7.32 36.14 3.45
CA CYS A 15 8.34 35.38 2.72
C CYS A 15 9.77 35.64 3.22
N SER A 16 10.03 36.77 3.90
CA SER A 16 11.35 37.05 4.50
C SER A 16 11.67 36.23 5.75
N CYS A 17 10.71 35.47 6.30
CA CYS A 17 10.94 34.61 7.47
C CYS A 17 11.03 33.11 7.12
N ALA A 18 10.93 32.72 5.85
CA ALA A 18 11.18 31.34 5.40
C ALA A 18 12.54 31.27 4.68
N THR A 19 13.59 31.69 5.37
CA THR A 19 14.96 31.39 4.98
C THR A 19 15.14 29.87 4.97
N ARG A 20 15.77 29.40 3.89
CA ARG A 20 16.39 28.07 3.75
C ARG A 20 16.94 27.63 5.12
N HIS A 21 16.30 26.65 5.78
CA HIS A 21 16.80 26.21 7.08
C HIS A 21 18.20 25.62 6.89
N PRO A 22 19.21 26.10 7.63
CA PRO A 22 20.53 25.49 7.64
C PRO A 22 20.45 24.32 8.59
N TYR A 23 20.09 23.13 8.10
CA TYR A 23 20.84 22.00 8.63
C TYR A 23 22.29 22.25 8.19
N PRO A 24 23.30 22.14 9.09
CA PRO A 24 24.69 22.21 8.65
C PRO A 24 24.81 21.32 7.43
N ALA A 25 25.49 21.77 6.38
CA ALA A 25 25.71 20.96 5.19
C ALA A 25 26.24 19.62 5.69
N ALA A 26 25.37 18.60 5.73
CA ALA A 26 25.76 17.26 6.12
C ALA A 26 26.91 16.92 5.18
N ASP A 27 28.02 16.44 5.73
CA ASP A 27 29.20 16.11 4.94
C ASP A 27 28.72 15.34 3.71
N PRO A 28 28.95 15.84 2.48
CA PRO A 28 28.51 15.19 1.25
C PRO A 28 28.99 13.73 1.16
N ARG A 29 29.95 13.32 2.01
CA ARG A 29 30.51 11.97 2.12
C ARG A 29 30.02 11.14 3.32
N SER A 30 29.16 11.66 4.20
CA SER A 30 28.70 10.88 5.36
C SER A 30 27.60 9.89 4.95
N ALA A 31 27.96 8.61 4.93
CA ALA A 31 27.06 7.49 4.71
C ALA A 31 26.07 7.35 5.89
N GLN A 32 24.94 8.06 5.84
CA GLN A 32 23.89 7.99 6.87
C GLN A 32 22.63 7.29 6.34
N VAL A 33 21.95 6.54 7.22
CA VAL A 33 20.62 5.98 6.96
C VAL A 33 19.60 7.10 7.12
N TRP A 34 18.83 7.37 6.07
CA TRP A 34 17.77 8.37 6.12
C TRP A 34 16.51 7.79 6.76
N THR A 35 16.21 8.21 7.98
CA THR A 35 15.00 7.80 8.69
C THR A 35 13.74 8.38 8.05
N PRO A 36 12.54 7.81 8.29
CA PRO A 36 11.32 8.40 7.78
C PRO A 36 11.07 9.82 8.31
N THR A 37 11.47 10.16 9.54
CA THR A 37 11.37 11.54 10.06
C THR A 37 12.31 12.47 9.30
N GLU A 38 13.59 12.13 9.19
CA GLU A 38 14.57 12.95 8.48
C GLU A 38 14.19 13.13 7.00
N THR A 39 13.67 12.08 6.36
CA THR A 39 13.19 12.15 4.98
C THR A 39 12.06 13.18 4.82
N VAL A 40 11.10 13.19 5.77
CA VAL A 40 9.99 14.16 5.76
C VAL A 40 10.48 15.58 6.06
N GLU A 41 11.30 15.75 7.10
CA GLU A 41 11.88 17.05 7.48
C GLU A 41 12.70 17.65 6.35
N GLU A 42 13.48 16.84 5.64
CA GLU A 42 14.33 17.28 4.55
C GLU A 42 13.53 17.67 3.30
N MET A 43 12.44 16.96 2.99
CA MET A 43 11.58 17.30 1.86
C MET A 43 10.62 18.46 2.14
N ALA A 44 10.19 18.66 3.40
CA ALA A 44 9.11 19.59 3.77
C ALA A 44 9.54 20.77 4.64
N GLY A 45 10.71 20.67 5.28
CA GLY A 45 11.04 21.45 6.48
C GLY A 45 10.43 20.85 7.75
N ASN A 46 10.90 21.37 8.90
CA ASN A 46 10.27 21.10 10.19
C ASN A 46 8.86 21.70 10.24
N ASP A 47 8.01 21.16 11.12
CA ASP A 47 6.63 21.60 11.30
C ASP A 47 6.52 22.44 12.59
N PRO A 48 6.81 23.75 12.52
CA PRO A 48 6.93 24.61 13.70
C PRO A 48 5.60 24.79 14.44
N ILE A 49 4.48 24.50 13.79
CA ILE A 49 3.14 24.66 14.32
C ILE A 49 2.37 23.33 14.34
N GLU A 50 3.09 22.21 14.53
CA GLU A 50 2.51 20.87 14.65
C GLU A 50 1.31 20.82 15.62
N PRO A 51 1.33 21.48 16.81
CA PRO A 51 0.17 21.49 17.70
C PRO A 51 -1.08 22.10 17.07
N PHE A 52 -0.94 23.21 16.34
CA PHE A 52 -2.05 23.84 15.62
C PHE A 52 -2.54 22.94 14.49
N ASN A 53 -1.61 22.40 13.70
CA ASN A 53 -1.94 21.55 12.56
C ASN A 53 -2.65 20.26 12.98
N ARG A 54 -2.23 19.62 14.08
CA ARG A 54 -2.91 18.45 14.66
C ARG A 54 -4.29 18.79 15.21
N ALA A 55 -4.44 19.96 15.84
CA ALA A 55 -5.75 20.43 16.29
C ALA A 55 -6.70 20.64 15.11
N MET A 56 -6.25 21.33 14.05
CA MET A 56 -7.04 21.54 12.84
C MET A 56 -7.29 20.23 12.07
N PHE A 57 -6.34 19.31 12.08
CA PHE A 57 -6.56 17.97 11.53
C PHE A 57 -7.64 17.21 12.29
N THR A 58 -7.68 17.32 13.62
CA THR A 58 -8.77 16.75 14.43
C THR A 58 -10.11 17.39 14.10
N VAL A 59 -10.15 18.70 13.87
CA VAL A 59 -11.36 19.39 13.39
C VAL A 59 -11.79 18.81 12.03
N ASN A 60 -10.86 18.65 11.09
CA ASN A 60 -11.14 18.05 9.79
C ASN A 60 -11.66 16.61 9.93
N ASP A 61 -11.10 15.83 10.85
CA ASP A 61 -11.53 14.46 11.12
C ASP A 61 -12.98 14.41 11.63
N VAL A 62 -13.35 15.31 12.54
CA VAL A 62 -14.73 15.46 13.01
C VAL A 62 -15.64 15.84 11.85
N VAL A 63 -15.25 16.80 11.02
CA VAL A 63 -16.08 17.21 9.88
C VAL A 63 -16.24 16.07 8.87
N MET A 64 -15.18 15.32 8.58
CA MET A 64 -15.23 14.17 7.68
C MET A 64 -16.18 13.09 8.19
N HIS A 65 -16.13 12.76 9.48
CA HIS A 65 -16.93 11.68 10.06
C HIS A 65 -18.39 12.06 10.36
N TYR A 66 -18.63 13.29 10.82
CA TYR A 66 -19.96 13.70 11.30
C TYR A 66 -20.74 14.55 10.29
N LEU A 67 -20.08 15.18 9.32
CA LEU A 67 -20.74 15.96 8.27
C LEU A 67 -20.59 15.30 6.90
N ILE A 68 -19.37 15.04 6.44
CA ILE A 68 -19.14 14.54 5.08
C ILE A 68 -19.64 13.11 4.93
N HIS A 69 -19.37 12.20 5.86
CA HIS A 69 -19.82 10.81 5.78
C HIS A 69 -21.35 10.63 5.57
N PRO A 70 -22.25 11.17 6.42
CA PRO A 70 -23.70 11.00 6.22
C PRO A 70 -24.16 11.63 4.91
N VAL A 71 -23.55 12.74 4.53
CA VAL A 71 -23.82 13.45 3.28
C VAL A 71 -23.37 12.63 2.05
N SER A 72 -22.18 12.04 2.10
CA SER A 72 -21.65 11.12 1.09
C SER A 72 -22.56 9.91 0.92
N TRP A 73 -23.07 9.37 2.02
CA TRP A 73 -24.01 8.25 1.99
C TRP A 73 -25.33 8.63 1.29
N ILE A 74 -25.92 9.79 1.62
CA ILE A 74 -27.14 10.28 0.96
C ILE A 74 -26.87 10.55 -0.53
N TYR A 75 -25.79 11.26 -0.83
CA TYR A 75 -25.43 11.62 -2.20
C TYR A 75 -25.18 10.41 -3.09
N GLY A 76 -24.43 9.41 -2.58
CA GLY A 76 -24.21 8.14 -3.26
C GLY A 76 -25.45 7.23 -3.33
N SER A 77 -26.48 7.48 -2.52
CA SER A 77 -27.77 6.79 -2.61
C SER A 77 -28.69 7.38 -3.69
N ILE A 78 -28.47 8.64 -4.07
CA ILE A 78 -29.28 9.37 -5.07
C ILE A 78 -28.60 9.38 -6.44
N LEU A 79 -27.27 9.44 -6.48
CA LEU A 79 -26.50 9.54 -7.72
C LEU A 79 -25.58 8.33 -7.91
N PRO A 80 -25.59 7.69 -9.10
CA PRO A 80 -24.65 6.64 -9.41
C PRO A 80 -23.20 7.16 -9.38
N LYS A 81 -22.27 6.30 -8.99
CA LYS A 81 -20.83 6.64 -8.87
C LYS A 81 -20.26 7.27 -10.14
N GLU A 82 -20.69 6.84 -11.33
CA GLU A 82 -20.24 7.48 -12.57
C GLU A 82 -20.76 8.90 -12.73
N VAL A 83 -22.01 9.21 -12.36
CA VAL A 83 -22.54 10.58 -12.43
C VAL A 83 -21.73 11.50 -11.53
N ILE A 84 -21.42 11.04 -10.32
CA ILE A 84 -20.55 11.73 -9.37
C ILE A 84 -19.16 12.00 -9.99
N LYS A 85 -18.57 11.03 -10.70
CA LYS A 85 -17.30 11.24 -11.44
C LYS A 85 -17.46 12.23 -12.60
N ARG A 86 -18.58 12.22 -13.35
CA ARG A 86 -18.82 13.18 -14.44
C ARG A 86 -18.85 14.62 -13.92
N ILE A 87 -19.41 14.85 -12.74
CA ILE A 87 -19.40 16.17 -12.09
C ILE A 87 -17.95 16.61 -11.79
N ASP A 88 -17.09 15.69 -11.37
CA ASP A 88 -15.66 15.98 -11.18
C ASP A 88 -14.96 16.35 -12.48
N TYR A 89 -15.21 15.63 -13.58
CA TYR A 89 -14.64 15.97 -14.90
C TYR A 89 -15.05 17.38 -15.34
N VAL A 90 -16.33 17.75 -15.20
CA VAL A 90 -16.80 19.11 -15.53
C VAL A 90 -16.13 20.14 -14.62
N SER A 91 -16.08 19.87 -13.31
CA SER A 91 -15.45 20.74 -12.32
C SER A 91 -13.96 20.96 -12.60
N ASP A 92 -13.23 19.92 -13.00
CA ASP A 92 -11.81 19.99 -13.36
C ASP A 92 -11.60 20.73 -14.69
N ASN A 93 -12.49 20.55 -15.66
CA ASN A 93 -12.45 21.28 -16.93
C ASN A 93 -12.68 22.79 -16.72
N LEU A 94 -13.59 23.17 -15.83
CA LEU A 94 -13.83 24.58 -15.46
C LEU A 94 -12.65 25.22 -14.68
N ALA A 95 -11.79 24.41 -14.05
CA ALA A 95 -10.59 24.86 -13.37
C ALA A 95 -9.39 25.10 -14.29
N PHE A 96 -9.52 24.88 -15.61
CA PHE A 96 -8.41 25.00 -16.56
C PHE A 96 -7.66 26.36 -16.54
N PRO A 97 -8.29 27.54 -16.31
CA PRO A 97 -7.58 28.80 -16.45
C PRO A 97 -6.45 28.92 -15.43
N GLY A 98 -6.68 28.46 -14.19
CA GLY A 98 -5.66 28.41 -13.16
C GLY A 98 -4.45 27.59 -13.60
N ARG A 99 -4.66 26.41 -14.19
CA ARG A 99 -3.58 25.55 -14.70
C ARG A 99 -2.84 26.19 -15.87
N MET A 100 -3.57 26.71 -16.85
CA MET A 100 -3.03 27.35 -18.04
C MET A 100 -2.15 28.55 -17.68
N ILE A 101 -2.66 29.47 -16.85
CA ILE A 101 -1.92 30.66 -16.42
C ILE A 101 -0.71 30.23 -15.57
N SER A 102 -0.86 29.23 -14.69
CA SER A 102 0.26 28.67 -13.94
C SER A 102 1.38 28.10 -14.83
N CYS A 103 1.03 27.47 -15.96
CA CYS A 103 2.01 27.02 -16.96
C CYS A 103 2.75 28.21 -17.56
N PHE A 104 2.05 29.28 -17.94
CA PHE A 104 2.68 30.49 -18.50
C PHE A 104 3.61 31.18 -17.50
N PHE A 105 3.23 31.28 -16.21
CA PHE A 105 4.12 31.79 -15.17
C PHE A 105 5.38 30.94 -14.98
N GLN A 106 5.32 29.64 -15.28
CA GLN A 106 6.46 28.73 -15.26
C GLN A 106 7.24 28.71 -16.59
N LEU A 107 6.92 29.61 -17.53
CA LEU A 107 7.49 29.65 -18.89
C LEU A 107 7.25 28.36 -19.72
N LYS A 108 6.23 27.58 -19.34
CA LYS A 108 5.81 26.34 -20.01
C LYS A 108 4.71 26.65 -21.04
N PHE A 109 5.04 27.40 -22.08
CA PHE A 109 4.06 27.82 -23.10
C PHE A 109 3.33 26.66 -23.76
N LEU A 110 4.05 25.59 -24.11
CA LEU A 110 3.45 24.37 -24.67
C LEU A 110 2.47 23.72 -23.68
N GLY A 111 2.82 23.67 -22.39
CA GLY A 111 1.94 23.14 -21.35
C GLY A 111 0.67 23.96 -21.19
N GLY A 112 0.74 25.29 -21.25
CA GLY A 112 -0.43 26.14 -21.21
C GLY A 112 -1.31 25.98 -22.46
N GLY A 113 -0.71 25.85 -23.64
CA GLY A 113 -1.44 25.53 -24.88
C GLY A 113 -2.16 24.19 -24.81
N ILE A 114 -1.54 23.16 -24.22
CA ILE A 114 -2.16 21.84 -24.01
C ILE A 114 -3.40 21.96 -23.12
N GLU A 115 -3.32 22.69 -21.99
CA GLU A 115 -4.49 22.90 -21.11
C GLU A 115 -5.64 23.61 -21.84
N PHE A 116 -5.34 24.58 -22.70
CA PHE A 116 -6.34 25.26 -23.52
C PHE A 116 -6.99 24.32 -24.55
N VAL A 117 -6.19 23.52 -25.27
CA VAL A 117 -6.70 22.53 -26.23
C VAL A 117 -7.56 21.48 -25.52
N ARG A 118 -7.13 21.01 -24.35
CA ARG A 118 -7.92 20.10 -23.51
C ARG A 118 -9.27 20.71 -23.15
N PHE A 119 -9.28 21.95 -22.67
CA PHE A 119 -10.52 22.64 -22.33
C PHE A 119 -11.50 22.71 -23.51
N ILE A 120 -11.06 23.20 -24.66
CA ILE A 120 -11.92 23.34 -25.85
C ILE A 120 -12.43 21.98 -26.31
N THR A 121 -11.56 20.97 -26.38
CA THR A 121 -11.94 19.63 -26.83
C THR A 121 -12.94 18.98 -25.87
N ASN A 122 -12.67 19.04 -24.57
CA ASN A 122 -13.55 18.46 -23.56
C ASN A 122 -14.87 19.22 -23.45
N PHE A 123 -14.86 20.54 -23.64
CA PHE A 123 -16.08 21.34 -23.65
C PHE A 123 -16.96 21.07 -24.87
N THR A 124 -16.37 20.92 -26.06
CA THR A 124 -17.11 20.71 -27.31
C THR A 124 -17.47 19.24 -27.52
N VAL A 125 -16.46 18.39 -27.71
CA VAL A 125 -16.59 16.97 -28.00
C VAL A 125 -16.94 16.17 -26.74
N GLY A 126 -16.40 16.58 -25.59
CA GLY A 126 -16.64 15.92 -24.31
C GLY A 126 -17.95 16.32 -23.62
N ILE A 127 -18.85 17.01 -24.32
CA ILE A 127 -20.16 17.45 -23.82
C ILE A 127 -20.01 18.29 -22.53
N VAL A 128 -19.51 19.52 -22.68
CA VAL A 128 -19.32 20.48 -21.57
C VAL A 128 -18.32 19.96 -20.51
N GLY A 129 -17.44 19.03 -20.89
CA GLY A 129 -16.45 18.43 -20.01
C GLY A 129 -16.95 17.22 -19.20
N LEU A 130 -18.11 16.64 -19.52
CA LEU A 130 -18.55 15.36 -18.92
C LEU A 130 -17.60 14.20 -19.27
N PHE A 131 -16.95 14.29 -20.43
CA PHE A 131 -15.98 13.32 -20.93
C PHE A 131 -14.65 14.02 -21.25
N ASP A 132 -13.57 13.24 -21.28
CA ASP A 132 -12.20 13.71 -21.54
C ASP A 132 -11.61 13.18 -22.87
N PRO A 133 -12.22 13.50 -24.04
CA PRO A 133 -11.68 13.09 -25.34
C PRO A 133 -10.28 13.64 -25.60
N ALA A 134 -9.86 14.72 -24.93
CA ALA A 134 -8.51 15.24 -25.09
C ALA A 134 -7.45 14.26 -24.56
N ASP A 135 -7.71 13.56 -23.46
CA ASP A 135 -6.84 12.47 -23.00
C ASP A 135 -7.00 11.24 -23.91
N TYR A 136 -8.23 10.74 -24.06
CA TYR A 136 -8.50 9.46 -24.71
C TYR A 136 -8.19 9.43 -26.22
N TRP A 137 -8.42 10.52 -26.95
CA TRP A 137 -8.28 10.55 -28.41
C TRP A 137 -7.06 11.35 -28.88
N LEU A 138 -6.74 12.45 -28.19
CA LEU A 138 -5.59 13.29 -28.55
C LEU A 138 -4.32 12.92 -27.78
N GLY A 139 -4.44 12.11 -26.72
CA GLY A 139 -3.30 11.69 -25.91
C GLY A 139 -2.67 12.81 -25.10
N LEU A 140 -3.47 13.82 -24.75
CA LEU A 140 -3.06 14.97 -23.96
C LEU A 140 -3.50 14.76 -22.51
N PRO A 141 -2.71 14.15 -21.62
CA PRO A 141 -3.13 13.91 -20.24
C PRO A 141 -3.33 15.21 -19.46
N PRO A 142 -4.22 15.25 -18.45
CA PRO A 142 -4.40 16.42 -17.58
C PRO A 142 -3.09 16.81 -16.88
N GLY A 143 -2.75 18.10 -16.94
CA GLY A 143 -1.66 18.66 -16.16
C GLY A 143 -2.05 18.86 -14.70
N ASN A 144 -1.03 18.87 -13.83
CA ASN A 144 -1.18 19.18 -12.40
C ASN A 144 -0.55 20.54 -12.03
N ASP A 145 -0.36 21.42 -13.02
CA ASP A 145 0.19 22.76 -12.81
C ASP A 145 -0.78 23.65 -12.05
N ASN A 146 -0.27 24.38 -11.06
CA ASN A 146 -1.03 25.30 -10.21
C ASN A 146 -0.15 26.44 -9.73
N MET A 147 -0.73 27.49 -9.14
CA MET A 147 0.03 28.68 -8.74
C MET A 147 1.08 28.37 -7.68
N GLY A 148 0.83 27.38 -6.81
CA GLY A 148 1.84 26.89 -5.87
C GLY A 148 3.09 26.36 -6.58
N LYS A 149 2.95 25.66 -7.71
CA LYS A 149 4.10 25.23 -8.55
C LYS A 149 4.75 26.41 -9.25
N ALA A 150 3.97 27.37 -9.73
CA ALA A 150 4.52 28.59 -10.31
C ALA A 150 5.41 29.33 -9.30
N PHE A 151 4.97 29.49 -8.06
CA PHE A 151 5.79 30.06 -6.99
C PHE A 151 7.07 29.25 -6.72
N ALA A 152 6.97 27.92 -6.72
CA ALA A 152 8.13 27.04 -6.57
C ALA A 152 9.17 27.24 -7.70
N TYR A 153 8.70 27.41 -8.95
CA TYR A 153 9.56 27.65 -10.11
C TYR A 153 10.39 28.93 -9.96
N TRP A 154 9.79 29.97 -9.39
CA TRP A 154 10.47 31.23 -9.06
C TRP A 154 11.30 31.20 -7.77
N GLY A 155 11.53 30.01 -7.19
CA GLY A 155 12.38 29.83 -6.02
C GLY A 155 11.71 30.13 -4.68
N ILE A 156 10.39 30.36 -4.65
CA ILE A 156 9.67 30.52 -3.38
C ILE A 156 9.59 29.16 -2.69
N GLY A 157 10.24 29.08 -1.53
CA GLY A 157 10.26 27.88 -0.68
C GLY A 157 8.85 27.45 -0.24
N PRO A 158 8.69 26.18 0.18
CA PRO A 158 7.38 25.67 0.62
C PRO A 158 6.82 26.42 1.85
N GLY A 159 7.69 26.98 2.69
CA GLY A 159 7.32 27.49 4.01
C GLY A 159 7.10 26.32 4.98
N PHE A 160 6.13 26.45 5.88
CA PHE A 160 5.71 25.39 6.79
C PHE A 160 4.46 24.67 6.27
N ILE A 161 4.20 23.48 6.80
CA ILE A 161 2.93 22.78 6.54
C ILE A 161 1.82 23.50 7.30
N LEU A 162 0.69 23.74 6.63
CA LEU A 162 -0.46 24.35 7.25
C LEU A 162 -1.69 23.51 6.99
N VAL A 163 -2.37 23.10 8.07
CA VAL A 163 -3.67 22.44 8.01
C VAL A 163 -4.74 23.42 8.43
N LEU A 164 -5.71 23.65 7.55
CA LEU A 164 -6.87 24.50 7.82
C LEU A 164 -8.16 23.67 7.82
N PRO A 165 -9.24 24.15 8.47
CA PRO A 165 -10.55 23.54 8.37
C PRO A 165 -10.97 23.34 6.91
N LEU A 166 -11.47 22.14 6.58
CA LEU A 166 -11.90 21.72 5.24
C LEU A 166 -10.82 21.80 4.15
N SER A 167 -9.55 21.95 4.53
CA SER A 167 -8.43 21.98 3.59
C SER A 167 -7.62 20.69 3.68
N PRO A 168 -7.09 20.19 2.55
CA PRO A 168 -6.02 19.19 2.59
C PRO A 168 -4.79 19.74 3.32
N HIS A 169 -3.91 18.83 3.75
CA HIS A 169 -2.56 19.19 4.18
C HIS A 169 -1.83 19.73 2.96
N ILE A 170 -1.42 20.99 2.99
CA ILE A 170 -0.58 21.59 1.95
C ILE A 170 0.41 22.57 2.60
N THR A 171 1.42 22.98 1.86
CA THR A 171 2.40 23.95 2.34
C THR A 171 1.80 25.35 2.37
N PHE A 172 2.32 26.26 3.19
CA PHE A 172 1.87 27.65 3.24
C PHE A 172 1.91 28.32 1.86
N ARG A 173 2.99 28.12 1.10
CA ARG A 173 3.10 28.60 -0.29
C ARG A 173 1.96 28.09 -1.16
N ASP A 174 1.63 26.80 -1.03
CA ASP A 174 0.59 26.18 -1.84
C ASP A 174 -0.83 26.62 -1.42
N HIS A 175 -1.06 26.97 -0.14
CA HIS A 175 -2.30 27.65 0.29
C HIS A 175 -2.48 29.00 -0.38
N VAL A 176 -1.41 29.79 -0.43
CA VAL A 176 -1.43 31.07 -1.16
C VAL A 176 -1.70 30.82 -2.63
N GLY A 177 -1.02 29.83 -3.24
CA GLY A 177 -1.27 29.41 -4.63
C GLY A 177 -2.74 29.05 -4.88
N MET A 178 -3.32 28.22 -4.00
CA MET A 178 -4.72 27.81 -4.08
C MET A 178 -5.68 29.01 -4.04
N LEU A 179 -5.36 30.09 -3.31
CA LEU A 179 -6.18 31.31 -3.32
C LEU A 179 -6.19 31.95 -4.71
N PHE A 180 -5.04 32.05 -5.38
CA PHE A 180 -4.96 32.55 -6.76
C PHE A 180 -5.69 31.62 -7.73
N ASP A 181 -5.47 30.30 -7.62
CA ASP A 181 -6.14 29.31 -8.47
C ASP A 181 -7.67 29.43 -8.34
N LYS A 182 -8.21 29.56 -7.11
CA LYS A 182 -9.64 29.77 -6.87
C LYS A 182 -10.18 31.07 -7.45
N THR A 183 -9.40 32.14 -7.49
CA THR A 183 -9.84 33.40 -8.11
C THR A 183 -9.89 33.36 -9.64
N LEU A 184 -9.13 32.44 -10.25
CA LEU A 184 -9.08 32.23 -11.70
C LEU A 184 -10.07 31.18 -12.18
N ASP A 185 -10.69 30.45 -11.25
CA ASP A 185 -11.61 29.36 -11.52
C ASP A 185 -12.95 29.88 -12.08
N PHE A 186 -13.39 29.36 -13.23
CA PHE A 186 -14.69 29.73 -13.81
C PHE A 186 -15.87 29.33 -12.92
N LYS A 187 -15.68 28.41 -11.98
CA LYS A 187 -16.71 28.09 -10.97
C LYS A 187 -17.07 29.29 -10.08
N LEU A 188 -16.25 30.35 -10.04
CA LEU A 188 -16.55 31.57 -9.28
C LEU A 188 -17.64 32.43 -9.94
N ILE A 189 -17.76 32.39 -11.26
CA ILE A 189 -18.74 33.19 -12.02
C ILE A 189 -20.05 32.45 -12.27
N ILE A 190 -20.06 31.12 -12.14
CA ILE A 190 -21.25 30.29 -12.29
C ILE A 190 -21.93 30.13 -10.92
N PRO A 191 -23.19 30.55 -10.74
CA PRO A 191 -23.88 30.40 -9.47
C PRO A 191 -23.84 28.95 -8.95
N TYR A 192 -23.49 28.78 -7.68
CA TYR A 192 -23.42 27.50 -6.97
C TYR A 192 -22.39 26.47 -7.47
N ALA A 193 -21.74 26.65 -8.63
CA ALA A 193 -20.81 25.68 -9.19
C ALA A 193 -19.62 25.38 -8.26
N GLY A 194 -19.09 26.40 -7.58
CA GLY A 194 -18.04 26.21 -6.57
C GLY A 194 -18.48 25.33 -5.39
N TRP A 195 -19.71 25.48 -4.92
CA TRP A 195 -20.27 24.67 -3.83
C TRP A 195 -20.52 23.23 -4.25
N VAL A 196 -21.08 23.02 -5.45
CA VAL A 196 -21.28 21.68 -6.02
C VAL A 196 -19.95 20.96 -6.19
N SER A 197 -18.94 21.64 -6.74
CA SER A 197 -17.59 21.11 -6.90
C SER A 197 -16.93 20.73 -5.57
N LEU A 198 -16.97 21.62 -4.59
CA LEU A 198 -16.44 21.37 -3.25
C LEU A 198 -17.10 20.14 -2.61
N PHE A 199 -18.43 20.09 -2.68
CA PHE A 199 -19.22 19.00 -2.13
C PHE A 199 -18.91 17.67 -2.82
N ASN A 200 -18.92 17.64 -4.16
CA ASN A 200 -18.65 16.44 -4.94
C ASN A 200 -17.24 15.91 -4.67
N SER A 201 -16.26 16.81 -4.61
CA SER A 201 -14.88 16.48 -4.27
C SER A 201 -14.73 15.94 -2.84
N ALA A 202 -15.43 16.52 -1.86
CA ALA A 202 -15.43 16.04 -0.48
C ALA A 202 -16.01 14.62 -0.37
N VAL A 203 -17.11 14.35 -1.08
CA VAL A 203 -17.71 13.02 -1.14
C VAL A 203 -16.77 12.00 -1.78
N ASN A 204 -16.17 12.32 -2.93
CA ASN A 204 -15.23 11.42 -3.61
C ASN A 204 -13.95 11.17 -2.81
N SER A 205 -13.51 12.14 -2.01
CA SER A 205 -12.33 12.02 -1.17
C SER A 205 -12.56 11.20 0.09
N TYR A 206 -13.82 11.04 0.52
CA TYR A 206 -14.15 10.41 1.81
C TYR A 206 -13.72 8.94 1.88
N ASP A 207 -13.92 8.15 0.82
CA ASP A 207 -13.53 6.73 0.83
C ASP A 207 -12.02 6.55 1.02
N GLY A 208 -11.22 7.39 0.37
CA GLY A 208 -9.76 7.41 0.49
C GLY A 208 -9.32 7.90 1.86
N TYR A 209 -9.96 8.95 2.38
CA TYR A 209 -9.75 9.44 3.74
C TYR A 209 -10.02 8.36 4.78
N ASN A 210 -11.20 7.73 4.72
CA ASN A 210 -11.60 6.70 5.65
C ASN A 210 -10.68 5.47 5.59
N LEU A 211 -10.22 5.09 4.39
CA LEU A 211 -9.23 4.03 4.27
C LEU A 211 -7.92 4.40 4.98
N ALA A 212 -7.39 5.61 4.76
CA ALA A 212 -6.17 6.08 5.40
C ALA A 212 -6.32 6.11 6.94
N THR A 213 -7.48 6.53 7.45
CA THR A 213 -7.77 6.59 8.89
C THR A 213 -7.94 5.25 9.56
N GLU A 214 -8.39 4.23 8.82
CA GLU A 214 -8.51 2.87 9.33
C GLU A 214 -7.18 2.10 9.26
N THR A 215 -6.31 2.41 8.30
CA THR A 215 -5.09 1.63 8.04
C THR A 215 -3.93 1.93 8.98
N MET A 216 -3.75 3.20 9.35
CA MET A 216 -2.59 3.69 10.10
C MET A 216 -3.04 4.46 11.32
N TYR A 217 -2.14 4.53 12.30
CA TYR A 217 -2.49 5.09 13.59
C TYR A 217 -2.40 6.63 13.65
N ASP A 218 -1.28 7.20 13.19
CA ASP A 218 -1.10 8.65 13.09
C ASP A 218 -1.28 9.13 11.66
N THR A 219 -2.54 9.29 11.30
CA THR A 219 -3.01 9.68 9.98
C THR A 219 -2.57 11.08 9.59
N TYR A 220 -2.38 11.98 10.57
CA TYR A 220 -1.78 13.29 10.37
C TYR A 220 -0.36 13.17 9.79
N HIS A 221 0.49 12.37 10.45
CA HIS A 221 1.88 12.20 10.01
C HIS A 221 1.96 11.48 8.65
N LEU A 222 1.12 10.46 8.41
CA LEU A 222 1.04 9.82 7.11
C LEU A 222 0.64 10.82 6.01
N SER A 223 -0.40 11.60 6.26
CA SER A 223 -0.90 12.61 5.31
C SER A 223 0.18 13.64 5.02
N LYS A 224 0.91 14.10 6.04
CA LYS A 224 2.09 14.97 5.92
C LYS A 224 3.16 14.33 5.03
N MET A 225 3.56 13.09 5.30
CA MET A 225 4.60 12.40 4.51
C MET A 225 4.18 12.16 3.05
N GLY A 226 2.96 11.67 2.83
CA GLY A 226 2.42 11.41 1.50
C GLY A 226 2.28 12.69 0.68
N LEU A 227 1.77 13.77 1.27
CA LEU A 227 1.73 15.10 0.66
C LEU A 227 3.12 15.52 0.19
N VAL A 228 4.09 15.48 1.09
CA VAL A 228 5.43 16.00 0.86
C VAL A 228 6.12 15.23 -0.27
N ALA A 229 6.01 13.91 -0.25
CA ALA A 229 6.49 13.05 -1.32
C ALA A 229 5.84 13.39 -2.67
N LEU A 230 4.50 13.44 -2.73
CA LEU A 230 3.77 13.80 -3.95
C LEU A 230 4.11 15.21 -4.42
N ARG A 231 4.30 16.16 -3.49
CA ARG A 231 4.65 17.54 -3.80
C ARG A 231 6.03 17.62 -4.41
N TYR A 232 7.00 16.90 -3.86
CA TYR A 232 8.35 16.81 -4.39
C TYR A 232 8.35 16.23 -5.82
N VAL A 233 7.56 15.19 -6.06
CA VAL A 233 7.34 14.60 -7.39
C VAL A 233 6.70 15.62 -8.35
N ASN A 234 5.71 16.37 -7.89
CA ASN A 234 4.95 17.33 -8.70
C ASN A 234 5.76 18.57 -9.06
N VAL A 235 6.50 19.18 -8.12
CA VAL A 235 7.32 20.39 -8.36
C VAL A 235 8.43 20.12 -9.37
N ARG A 236 8.97 18.90 -9.42
CA ARG A 236 10.04 18.51 -10.36
C ARG A 236 9.54 17.96 -11.70
N ASP A 237 8.23 18.01 -11.93
CA ASP A 237 7.52 17.49 -13.11
C ASP A 237 7.86 16.03 -13.45
N TYR A 238 8.04 15.17 -12.44
CA TYR A 238 8.33 13.76 -12.69
C TYR A 238 7.22 13.07 -13.48
N HIS A 239 5.95 13.43 -13.26
CA HIS A 239 4.83 12.93 -14.06
C HIS A 239 5.01 13.15 -15.57
N ARG A 240 5.50 14.31 -16.03
CA ARG A 240 5.79 14.54 -17.47
C ARG A 240 7.01 13.77 -17.97
N LYS A 241 7.95 13.47 -17.07
CA LYS A 241 9.16 12.69 -17.40
C LYS A 241 8.90 11.18 -17.44
N LEU A 242 7.85 10.71 -16.75
CA LEU A 242 7.58 9.29 -16.54
C LEU A 242 6.30 8.78 -17.25
N LEU A 243 5.29 9.62 -17.48
CA LEU A 243 4.08 9.24 -18.19
C LEU A 243 4.32 9.18 -19.71
N PRO A 244 3.91 8.12 -20.42
CA PRO A 244 3.89 8.15 -21.88
C PRO A 244 2.89 9.20 -22.35
N ALA A 245 3.28 9.97 -23.38
CA ALA A 245 2.34 10.80 -24.10
C ALA A 245 1.35 9.89 -24.85
N GLY A 246 0.06 10.23 -24.90
CA GLY A 246 -0.97 9.33 -25.43
C GLY A 246 -0.89 9.13 -26.97
N PRO A 247 -1.84 8.40 -27.59
CA PRO A 247 -1.64 7.63 -28.83
C PRO A 247 -0.97 8.38 -29.98
N LEU A 248 -1.33 9.65 -30.17
CA LEU A 248 -0.81 10.51 -31.24
C LEU A 248 0.67 10.89 -31.04
N MET A 249 1.14 10.90 -29.80
CA MET A 249 2.55 11.06 -29.42
C MET A 249 3.23 9.71 -29.16
N THR A 250 2.49 8.69 -28.68
CA THR A 250 3.02 7.32 -28.50
C THR A 250 3.37 6.63 -29.82
N ALA A 251 2.72 7.01 -30.92
CA ALA A 251 3.11 6.58 -32.28
C ALA A 251 4.55 6.98 -32.64
N PHE A 252 5.13 7.98 -31.94
CA PHE A 252 6.50 8.45 -32.15
C PHE A 252 7.41 8.31 -30.90
N THR A 253 6.85 8.01 -29.72
CA THR A 253 7.64 7.91 -28.47
C THR A 253 7.18 6.74 -27.59
N GLN A 254 8.09 5.77 -27.38
CA GLN A 254 8.03 4.86 -26.22
C GLN A 254 8.05 5.70 -24.92
N PRO A 255 7.52 5.21 -23.77
CA PRO A 255 7.61 5.94 -22.52
C PRO A 255 9.02 6.48 -22.30
N ALA A 256 9.18 7.75 -21.95
CA ALA A 256 10.50 8.41 -21.97
C ALA A 256 11.55 7.72 -21.06
N TRP A 257 11.11 6.98 -20.03
CA TRP A 257 11.98 6.13 -19.20
C TRP A 257 12.46 4.85 -19.90
N TYR A 258 11.65 4.28 -20.80
CA TYR A 258 11.99 3.09 -21.58
C TYR A 258 13.03 3.40 -22.67
N ASN A 259 12.99 4.62 -23.24
CA ASN A 259 13.95 5.04 -24.27
C ASN A 259 15.26 5.62 -23.70
N ARG A 260 15.28 6.12 -22.45
CA ARG A 260 16.52 6.66 -21.83
C ARG A 260 17.52 5.61 -21.38
N GLU A 261 17.12 4.35 -21.27
CA GLU A 261 18.03 3.26 -20.89
C GLU A 261 18.58 2.46 -22.08
N LYS A 262 18.19 2.80 -23.30
CA LYS A 262 18.83 2.24 -24.49
C LYS A 262 20.13 3.01 -24.74
N TRP A 263 21.25 2.29 -24.60
CA TRP A 263 22.62 2.61 -25.08
C TRP A 263 23.67 3.10 -24.09
N GLU A 264 23.58 2.72 -22.81
CA GLU A 264 24.79 2.50 -22.00
C GLU A 264 24.66 1.16 -21.30
N ILE A 265 25.44 0.15 -21.75
CA ILE A 265 25.73 -1.01 -20.93
C ILE A 265 26.64 -0.49 -19.82
N ASP A 266 26.03 0.02 -18.75
CA ASP A 266 26.73 0.30 -17.51
C ASP A 266 27.27 -1.04 -16.99
N LEU A 267 28.58 -1.10 -16.75
CA LEU A 267 29.24 -2.28 -16.17
C LEU A 267 28.51 -2.73 -14.89
N ARG A 268 27.93 -1.79 -14.12
CA ARG A 268 27.11 -2.09 -12.93
C ARG A 268 25.83 -2.85 -13.29
N LYS A 269 25.11 -2.47 -14.36
CA LYS A 269 23.91 -3.18 -14.81
C LYS A 269 24.23 -4.61 -15.26
N LEU A 270 25.37 -4.81 -15.92
CA LEU A 270 25.85 -6.14 -16.29
C LEU A 270 26.19 -6.98 -15.06
N ILE A 271 26.92 -6.40 -14.10
CA ILE A 271 27.28 -7.05 -12.83
C ILE A 271 26.02 -7.42 -12.05
N ASP A 272 25.05 -6.52 -11.91
CA ASP A 272 23.78 -6.77 -11.22
C ASP A 272 23.02 -7.93 -11.89
N ALA A 273 22.93 -7.94 -13.23
CA ALA A 273 22.29 -9.04 -13.95
C ALA A 273 23.01 -10.39 -13.79
N MET A 274 24.34 -10.39 -13.72
CA MET A 274 25.14 -11.59 -13.44
C MET A 274 24.93 -12.08 -12.00
N LEU A 275 24.92 -11.17 -11.02
CA LEU A 275 24.67 -11.49 -9.61
C LEU A 275 23.26 -12.06 -9.42
N ASP A 276 22.25 -11.44 -10.02
CA ASP A 276 20.87 -11.91 -9.96
C ASP A 276 20.72 -13.33 -10.55
N ARG A 277 21.43 -13.61 -11.64
CA ARG A 277 21.47 -14.95 -12.24
C ARG A 277 22.15 -15.95 -11.30
N LEU A 278 23.30 -15.60 -10.72
CA LEU A 278 24.03 -16.47 -9.79
C LEU A 278 23.20 -16.77 -8.53
N GLU A 279 22.58 -15.75 -7.94
CA GLU A 279 21.71 -15.92 -6.76
C GLU A 279 20.52 -16.82 -7.06
N ARG A 280 19.88 -16.67 -8.23
CA ARG A 280 18.79 -17.57 -8.65
C ARG A 280 19.29 -18.99 -8.89
N GLU A 281 20.44 -19.17 -9.53
CA GLU A 281 21.05 -20.49 -9.73
C GLU A 281 21.38 -21.17 -8.40
N ASP A 282 21.91 -20.44 -7.42
CA ASP A 282 22.20 -20.98 -6.09
C ASP A 282 20.93 -21.30 -5.29
N ALA A 283 19.90 -20.46 -5.40
CA ALA A 283 18.60 -20.73 -4.81
C ALA A 283 17.95 -21.99 -5.42
N LEU A 284 18.08 -22.18 -6.75
CA LEU A 284 17.61 -23.38 -7.45
C LEU A 284 18.41 -24.63 -7.04
N LYS A 285 19.73 -24.52 -6.84
CA LYS A 285 20.55 -25.62 -6.31
C LYS A 285 20.09 -26.06 -4.92
N ALA A 286 19.68 -25.12 -4.07
CA ALA A 286 19.17 -25.43 -2.72
C ALA A 286 17.86 -26.23 -2.72
N VAL A 287 17.15 -26.27 -3.85
CA VAL A 287 15.92 -27.07 -4.05
C VAL A 287 16.09 -28.14 -5.15
N ALA A 288 17.33 -28.47 -5.54
CA ALA A 288 17.60 -29.39 -6.65
C ALA A 288 17.18 -30.85 -6.39
N GLU A 289 17.00 -31.24 -5.12
CA GLU A 289 16.47 -32.56 -4.74
C GLU A 289 14.97 -32.73 -5.08
N ILE A 290 14.30 -31.67 -5.57
CA ILE A 290 12.87 -31.67 -5.87
C ILE A 290 12.60 -32.22 -7.29
N PRO A 291 11.65 -33.16 -7.44
CA PRO A 291 11.16 -33.60 -8.74
C PRO A 291 10.66 -32.44 -9.61
N PRO A 292 10.96 -32.44 -10.92
CA PRO A 292 10.63 -31.33 -11.83
C PRO A 292 9.16 -30.87 -11.79
N GLU A 293 8.22 -31.78 -11.54
CA GLU A 293 6.78 -31.50 -11.45
C GLU A 293 6.37 -30.62 -10.27
N ARG A 294 7.22 -30.48 -9.24
CA ARG A 294 6.99 -29.61 -8.07
C ARG A 294 7.67 -28.24 -8.19
N LEU A 295 8.45 -28.02 -9.24
CA LEU A 295 9.01 -26.73 -9.62
C LEU A 295 8.19 -26.13 -10.77
N VAL A 296 7.35 -25.15 -10.45
CA VAL A 296 6.58 -24.42 -11.45
C VAL A 296 7.48 -23.34 -12.06
N ARG A 297 7.85 -23.54 -13.32
CA ARG A 297 8.52 -22.51 -14.13
C ARG A 297 7.52 -21.42 -14.48
N ILE A 298 7.76 -20.18 -14.05
CA ILE A 298 6.87 -19.08 -14.42
C ILE A 298 6.93 -18.86 -15.93
N ALA A 299 5.82 -18.40 -16.49
CA ALA A 299 5.69 -18.11 -17.90
C ALA A 299 6.68 -16.98 -18.28
N PRO A 300 7.41 -17.07 -19.42
CA PRO A 300 8.38 -16.05 -19.86
C PRO A 300 7.82 -14.61 -19.87
N GLU A 301 6.51 -14.48 -20.06
CA GLU A 301 5.72 -13.25 -20.07
C GLU A 301 5.78 -12.48 -18.74
N TYR A 302 6.05 -13.16 -17.62
CA TYR A 302 6.25 -12.52 -16.31
C TYR A 302 7.48 -11.59 -16.29
N HIS A 303 8.44 -11.84 -17.19
CA HIS A 303 9.69 -11.11 -17.34
C HIS A 303 10.39 -10.90 -15.97
N PRO A 304 10.91 -11.98 -15.38
CA PRO A 304 11.49 -11.93 -14.05
C PRO A 304 12.67 -10.95 -13.99
N GLN A 305 12.71 -10.17 -12.92
CA GLN A 305 13.80 -9.24 -12.60
C GLN A 305 14.52 -9.73 -11.32
N ALA A 306 15.30 -8.86 -10.67
CA ALA A 306 15.86 -9.14 -9.36
C ALA A 306 14.75 -9.46 -8.34
N ALA A 307 15.02 -10.32 -7.36
CA ALA A 307 14.06 -10.72 -6.35
C ALA A 307 13.44 -9.53 -5.59
N GLU A 308 14.23 -8.48 -5.30
CA GLU A 308 13.73 -7.25 -4.68
C GLU A 308 12.74 -6.49 -5.58
N ILE A 309 13.00 -6.45 -6.88
CA ILE A 309 12.11 -5.78 -7.86
C ILE A 309 10.84 -6.61 -8.05
N ASP A 310 10.97 -7.92 -8.24
CA ASP A 310 9.84 -8.83 -8.40
C ASP A 310 8.92 -8.78 -7.17
N SER A 311 9.47 -8.67 -5.95
CA SER A 311 8.67 -8.47 -4.73
C SER A 311 7.76 -7.23 -4.79
N MET A 312 8.17 -6.17 -5.49
CA MET A 312 7.35 -4.96 -5.67
C MET A 312 6.18 -5.18 -6.64
N LYS A 313 6.28 -6.17 -7.54
CA LYS A 313 5.20 -6.53 -8.47
C LYS A 313 3.98 -7.12 -7.77
N PHE A 314 4.04 -7.40 -6.46
CA PHE A 314 2.87 -7.68 -5.63
C PHE A 314 1.77 -6.61 -5.77
N THR A 315 2.13 -5.36 -6.07
CA THR A 315 1.18 -4.27 -6.35
C THR A 315 0.35 -4.46 -7.64
N MET A 316 0.86 -5.26 -8.58
CA MET A 316 0.18 -5.60 -9.83
C MET A 316 -0.95 -6.63 -9.62
N PHE A 317 -1.00 -7.29 -8.46
CA PHE A 317 -2.09 -8.19 -8.12
C PHE A 317 -3.34 -7.42 -7.68
N GLN A 318 -4.27 -7.25 -8.63
CA GLN A 318 -5.45 -6.42 -8.48
C GLN A 318 -6.75 -7.22 -8.78
N MET A 319 -7.86 -6.75 -8.21
CA MET A 319 -9.21 -7.24 -8.56
C MET A 319 -9.46 -6.99 -10.06
N GLN A 320 -10.07 -7.96 -10.72
CA GLN A 320 -10.27 -7.99 -12.18
C GLN A 320 -11.72 -7.69 -12.57
N LYS A 321 -12.69 -8.02 -11.72
CA LYS A 321 -14.13 -7.83 -12.01
C LYS A 321 -14.75 -6.67 -11.23
N ASN A 322 -13.96 -5.91 -10.50
CA ASN A 322 -14.44 -4.74 -9.79
C ASN A 322 -14.64 -3.54 -10.74
N ASN A 323 -15.82 -2.92 -10.71
CA ASN A 323 -16.12 -1.70 -11.48
C ASN A 323 -15.91 -1.82 -13.02
N VAL A 324 -16.19 -2.99 -13.61
CA VAL A 324 -15.94 -3.25 -15.05
C VAL A 324 -17.13 -2.94 -15.98
N SER A 325 -18.37 -3.19 -15.55
CA SER A 325 -19.56 -3.03 -16.42
C SER A 325 -20.17 -1.63 -16.34
N TRP A 326 -20.56 -1.07 -17.49
CA TRP A 326 -21.30 0.21 -17.57
C TRP A 326 -22.61 0.17 -16.77
N TRP A 327 -23.30 -0.97 -16.77
CA TRP A 327 -24.56 -1.14 -16.02
C TRP A 327 -24.33 -1.15 -14.50
N VAL A 328 -23.21 -1.71 -14.05
CA VAL A 328 -22.81 -1.65 -12.63
C VAL A 328 -22.45 -0.21 -12.25
N LYS A 329 -21.70 0.46 -13.13
CA LYS A 329 -21.25 1.84 -13.02
C LYS A 329 -22.37 2.88 -12.95
N SER A 330 -23.47 2.64 -13.67
CA SER A 330 -24.64 3.53 -13.75
C SER A 330 -25.79 3.14 -12.80
N SER A 331 -25.67 2.04 -12.07
CA SER A 331 -26.68 1.60 -11.10
C SER A 331 -26.55 2.33 -9.76
N LEU A 332 -27.69 2.74 -9.19
CA LEU A 332 -27.79 3.20 -7.80
C LEU A 332 -27.57 2.06 -6.81
N TRP A 333 -27.95 0.85 -7.19
CA TRP A 333 -27.85 -0.36 -6.38
C TRP A 333 -26.51 -1.06 -6.62
N ASN A 334 -25.44 -0.27 -6.72
CA ASN A 334 -24.09 -0.72 -7.03
C ASN A 334 -23.69 -1.92 -6.16
N THR A 335 -23.59 -3.10 -6.75
CA THR A 335 -22.93 -4.25 -6.11
C THR A 335 -21.74 -4.67 -6.95
N ASP A 336 -20.76 -3.76 -7.07
CA ASP A 336 -19.40 -4.17 -7.40
C ASP A 336 -18.88 -5.15 -6.34
N PHE A 337 -17.77 -5.85 -6.62
CA PHE A 337 -17.28 -6.87 -5.69
C PHE A 337 -17.04 -6.28 -4.30
N THR A 338 -16.51 -5.06 -4.22
CA THR A 338 -16.27 -4.38 -2.94
C THR A 338 -17.55 -4.07 -2.16
N GLY A 339 -18.62 -3.66 -2.84
CA GLY A 339 -19.91 -3.35 -2.24
C GLY A 339 -20.73 -4.58 -1.84
N LYS A 340 -20.46 -5.76 -2.41
CA LYS A 340 -21.09 -7.03 -2.00
C LYS A 340 -20.69 -7.50 -0.60
N ALA A 341 -19.59 -6.98 -0.06
CA ALA A 341 -19.08 -7.38 1.23
C ALA A 341 -19.97 -6.87 2.36
N ALA A 342 -20.42 -7.77 3.24
CA ALA A 342 -20.95 -7.39 4.53
C ALA A 342 -19.79 -6.90 5.42
N ARG A 343 -19.75 -5.59 5.67
CA ARG A 343 -18.85 -5.02 6.68
C ARG A 343 -19.45 -5.27 8.07
N ARG A 344 -18.65 -5.83 8.96
CA ARG A 344 -19.04 -6.17 10.34
C ARG A 344 -17.94 -5.76 11.30
N ALA A 345 -18.29 -5.74 12.59
CA ALA A 345 -17.33 -5.48 13.65
C ALA A 345 -17.70 -6.26 14.90
N VAL A 346 -16.72 -6.94 15.50
CA VAL A 346 -16.88 -7.78 16.69
C VAL A 346 -16.03 -7.26 17.84
N ARG A 347 -16.53 -7.35 19.07
CA ARG A 347 -15.76 -6.95 20.25
C ARG A 347 -14.93 -8.13 20.75
N LEU A 348 -13.61 -7.99 20.78
CA LEU A 348 -12.72 -9.03 21.31
C LEU A 348 -12.55 -8.93 22.83
N HIS A 349 -12.54 -7.71 23.38
CA HIS A 349 -12.44 -7.45 24.82
C HIS A 349 -13.47 -6.37 25.21
N PRO A 350 -14.12 -6.47 26.39
CA PRO A 350 -15.17 -5.52 26.82
C PRO A 350 -14.78 -4.04 26.70
N ASP A 351 -13.58 -3.71 27.15
CA ASP A 351 -13.08 -2.33 27.24
C ASP A 351 -12.26 -1.87 26.02
N ARG A 352 -12.28 -2.64 24.93
CA ARG A 352 -11.49 -2.36 23.72
C ARG A 352 -12.41 -2.06 22.53
N PRO A 353 -11.90 -1.32 21.53
CA PRO A 353 -12.65 -1.10 20.29
C PRO A 353 -12.98 -2.42 19.59
N LYS A 354 -13.99 -2.38 18.72
CA LYS A 354 -14.38 -3.55 17.92
C LYS A 354 -13.37 -3.78 16.80
N LEU A 355 -13.04 -5.04 16.54
CA LEU A 355 -12.31 -5.48 15.37
C LEU A 355 -13.24 -5.53 14.16
N SER A 356 -12.95 -4.75 13.12
CA SER A 356 -13.67 -4.79 11.85
C SER A 356 -13.24 -5.98 11.00
N TYR A 357 -14.19 -6.60 10.31
CA TYR A 357 -13.96 -7.67 9.33
C TYR A 357 -14.90 -7.52 8.13
N HIS A 358 -14.57 -8.17 7.01
CA HIS A 358 -15.44 -8.22 5.83
C HIS A 358 -15.82 -9.66 5.51
N LEU A 359 -17.07 -9.87 5.13
CA LEU A 359 -17.62 -11.15 4.72
C LEU A 359 -18.32 -11.01 3.36
N TRP A 360 -17.84 -11.75 2.38
CA TRP A 360 -18.55 -12.01 1.13
C TRP A 360 -19.32 -13.31 1.27
N LYS A 361 -20.64 -13.22 1.36
CA LYS A 361 -21.52 -14.40 1.46
C LYS A 361 -21.65 -15.08 0.11
N ALA A 362 -21.39 -16.38 0.04
CA ALA A 362 -21.68 -17.15 -1.16
C ALA A 362 -23.19 -17.17 -1.44
N LYS A 363 -23.54 -17.49 -2.69
CA LYS A 363 -24.95 -17.71 -3.08
C LYS A 363 -25.54 -18.93 -2.39
N ASP A 364 -24.74 -19.98 -2.23
CA ASP A 364 -25.11 -21.19 -1.50
C ASP A 364 -24.79 -21.02 -0.01
N PRO A 365 -25.79 -21.12 0.90
CA PRO A 365 -25.57 -21.08 2.35
C PRO A 365 -24.62 -22.17 2.87
N GLN A 366 -24.49 -23.30 2.17
CA GLN A 366 -23.59 -24.41 2.52
C GLN A 366 -22.22 -24.32 1.84
N ALA A 367 -21.93 -23.23 1.12
CA ALA A 367 -20.64 -23.05 0.48
C ALA A 367 -19.47 -23.14 1.48
N PRO A 368 -18.31 -23.66 1.04
CA PRO A 368 -17.11 -23.61 1.86
C PRO A 368 -16.68 -22.16 2.12
N LEU A 369 -16.11 -21.92 3.30
CA LEU A 369 -15.59 -20.64 3.75
C LEU A 369 -14.07 -20.59 3.58
N ALA A 370 -13.58 -19.55 2.92
CA ALA A 370 -12.18 -19.17 2.94
C ALA A 370 -11.96 -18.00 3.91
N ILE A 371 -11.07 -18.17 4.90
CA ILE A 371 -10.62 -17.09 5.79
C ILE A 371 -9.25 -16.64 5.29
N LEU A 372 -9.08 -15.36 4.96
CA LEU A 372 -7.82 -14.81 4.46
C LEU A 372 -7.13 -13.91 5.49
N LEU A 373 -5.85 -14.18 5.72
CA LEU A 373 -4.98 -13.46 6.64
C LEU A 373 -3.87 -12.70 5.90
N PRO A 374 -3.77 -11.37 6.06
CA PRO A 374 -2.74 -10.58 5.40
C PRO A 374 -1.37 -10.65 6.11
N GLY A 375 -0.33 -10.18 5.42
CA GLY A 375 1.03 -10.03 5.94
C GLY A 375 1.21 -8.91 6.97
N VAL A 376 2.46 -8.51 7.22
CA VAL A 376 2.82 -7.45 8.18
C VAL A 376 2.11 -6.14 7.84
N GLY A 377 1.51 -5.48 8.85
CA GLY A 377 0.78 -4.21 8.71
C GLY A 377 -0.53 -4.28 7.90
N GLY A 378 -0.85 -5.42 7.30
CA GLY A 378 -1.97 -5.55 6.37
C GLY A 378 -3.33 -5.28 7.00
N HIS A 379 -4.12 -4.43 6.33
CA HIS A 379 -5.48 -4.07 6.74
C HIS A 379 -6.52 -4.96 6.05
N HIS A 380 -7.68 -5.20 6.67
CA HIS A 380 -8.80 -5.98 6.09
C HIS A 380 -9.38 -5.38 4.79
N ARG A 381 -8.98 -4.15 4.41
CA ARG A 381 -9.30 -3.50 3.13
C ARG A 381 -8.10 -3.46 2.18
N ALA A 382 -7.00 -4.18 2.39
CA ALA A 382 -5.88 -4.18 1.44
C ALA A 382 -6.34 -4.65 0.04
N SER A 383 -5.83 -4.04 -1.03
CA SER A 383 -6.26 -4.33 -2.41
C SER A 383 -5.92 -5.77 -2.80
N GLN A 384 -4.76 -6.28 -2.42
CA GLN A 384 -4.31 -7.64 -2.73
C GLN A 384 -5.13 -8.69 -1.97
N LEU A 385 -5.48 -8.40 -0.72
CA LEU A 385 -6.37 -9.26 0.06
C LEU A 385 -7.75 -9.36 -0.59
N ARG A 386 -8.28 -8.25 -1.13
CA ARG A 386 -9.54 -8.23 -1.88
C ARG A 386 -9.44 -8.90 -3.24
N ALA A 387 -8.31 -8.80 -3.94
CA ALA A 387 -8.07 -9.51 -5.19
C ALA A 387 -8.10 -11.04 -4.99
N LEU A 388 -7.45 -11.52 -3.92
CA LEU A 388 -7.54 -12.94 -3.53
C LEU A 388 -8.97 -13.33 -3.14
N ALA A 389 -9.69 -12.46 -2.43
CA ALA A 389 -11.09 -12.70 -2.08
C ALA A 389 -11.99 -12.80 -3.31
N GLU A 390 -11.82 -11.92 -4.31
CA GLU A 390 -12.58 -11.95 -5.57
C GLU A 390 -12.35 -13.28 -6.30
N ASN A 391 -11.10 -13.72 -6.39
CA ASN A 391 -10.71 -14.95 -7.06
C ASN A 391 -11.37 -16.21 -6.46
N LEU A 392 -11.53 -16.26 -5.14
CA LEU A 392 -12.20 -17.38 -4.44
C LEU A 392 -13.72 -17.25 -4.47
N TYR A 393 -14.24 -16.04 -4.26
CA TYR A 393 -15.68 -15.76 -4.29
C TYR A 393 -16.32 -16.13 -5.62
N GLU A 394 -15.65 -15.82 -6.74
CA GLU A 394 -16.11 -16.17 -8.10
C GLU A 394 -16.16 -17.69 -8.34
N ARG A 395 -15.53 -18.50 -7.47
CA ARG A 395 -15.58 -19.97 -7.50
C ARG A 395 -16.61 -20.56 -6.54
N GLY A 396 -17.46 -19.72 -5.95
CA GLY A 396 -18.55 -20.13 -5.09
C GLY A 396 -18.18 -20.22 -3.61
N TYR A 397 -16.99 -19.77 -3.19
CA TYR A 397 -16.63 -19.69 -1.78
C TYR A 397 -17.32 -18.51 -1.10
N ALA A 398 -17.72 -18.70 0.16
CA ALA A 398 -17.84 -17.56 1.07
C ALA A 398 -16.43 -17.11 1.45
N VAL A 399 -16.19 -15.82 1.58
CA VAL A 399 -14.84 -15.31 1.90
C VAL A 399 -14.91 -14.35 3.08
N LEU A 400 -14.08 -14.59 4.09
CA LEU A 400 -13.93 -13.75 5.27
C LEU A 400 -12.51 -13.21 5.33
N VAL A 401 -12.36 -11.93 5.61
CA VAL A 401 -11.03 -11.31 5.76
C VAL A 401 -10.98 -10.42 7.00
N THR A 402 -9.83 -10.41 7.67
CA THR A 402 -9.55 -9.57 8.85
C THR A 402 -8.16 -8.92 8.73
N SER A 403 -7.85 -8.00 9.64
CA SER A 403 -6.55 -7.32 9.67
C SER A 403 -5.46 -8.17 10.31
N SER A 404 -4.21 -7.90 9.95
CA SER A 404 -3.01 -8.50 10.52
C SER A 404 -2.89 -8.21 12.01
N VAL A 405 -2.30 -9.11 12.79
CA VAL A 405 -1.96 -8.87 14.20
C VAL A 405 -0.99 -7.70 14.38
N TYR A 406 -0.22 -7.37 13.33
CA TYR A 406 0.70 -6.24 13.27
C TYR A 406 0.03 -4.91 12.91
N ASN A 407 -1.27 -4.92 12.57
CA ASN A 407 -2.00 -3.70 12.23
C ASN A 407 -2.55 -3.04 13.51
N PRO A 408 -2.44 -1.71 13.67
CA PRO A 408 -2.93 -1.00 14.86
C PRO A 408 -4.38 -1.32 15.23
N LEU A 409 -5.26 -1.50 14.25
CA LEU A 409 -6.67 -1.82 14.49
C LEU A 409 -6.83 -3.17 15.20
N PHE A 410 -6.02 -4.17 14.85
CA PHE A 410 -6.04 -5.47 15.53
C PHE A 410 -5.39 -5.40 16.90
N MET A 411 -4.24 -4.73 17.02
CA MET A 411 -3.54 -4.53 18.30
C MET A 411 -4.45 -3.87 19.33
N GLU A 412 -5.17 -2.82 18.91
CA GLU A 412 -6.13 -2.09 19.73
C GLU A 412 -7.33 -2.94 20.16
N ALA A 413 -7.91 -3.70 19.23
CA ALA A 413 -9.07 -4.54 19.53
C ALA A 413 -8.72 -5.74 20.42
N SER A 414 -7.56 -6.37 20.20
CA SER A 414 -7.11 -7.57 20.91
C SER A 414 -6.39 -7.28 22.23
N GLY A 415 -5.76 -6.11 22.36
CA GLY A 415 -4.85 -5.80 23.46
C GLY A 415 -3.44 -6.41 23.31
N ASN A 416 -3.14 -7.09 22.20
CA ASN A 416 -1.81 -7.59 21.91
C ASN A 416 -0.95 -6.49 21.26
N PHE A 417 -0.24 -5.72 22.09
CA PHE A 417 0.49 -4.52 21.66
C PHE A 417 1.93 -4.76 21.21
N LEU A 418 2.48 -5.97 21.40
CA LEU A 418 3.86 -6.30 21.01
C LEU A 418 3.89 -7.62 20.22
N PRO A 419 3.27 -7.65 19.02
CA PRO A 419 3.26 -8.84 18.19
C PRO A 419 4.68 -9.16 17.68
N GLY A 420 4.98 -10.45 17.53
CA GLY A 420 6.28 -10.99 17.17
C GLY A 420 6.64 -12.29 17.89
N ASN A 421 5.87 -12.68 18.91
CA ASN A 421 5.87 -14.05 19.43
C ASN A 421 4.77 -14.84 18.69
N THR A 422 5.16 -15.55 17.64
CA THR A 422 4.20 -16.18 16.72
C THR A 422 3.23 -17.16 17.40
N PRO A 423 3.64 -18.04 18.33
CA PRO A 423 2.70 -18.87 19.08
C PRO A 423 1.61 -18.05 19.80
N GLN A 424 2.01 -16.97 20.48
CA GLN A 424 1.08 -16.10 21.19
C GLN A 424 0.19 -15.33 20.22
N ASP A 425 0.76 -14.79 19.15
CA ASP A 425 0.02 -14.05 18.12
C ASP A 425 -1.02 -14.94 17.44
N ALA A 426 -0.65 -16.18 17.11
CA ALA A 426 -1.54 -17.18 16.52
C ALA A 426 -2.69 -17.56 17.47
N ALA A 427 -2.43 -17.69 18.78
CA ALA A 427 -3.47 -17.95 19.76
C ALA A 427 -4.48 -16.79 19.85
N VAL A 428 -3.99 -15.54 19.92
CA VAL A 428 -4.85 -14.34 19.93
C VAL A 428 -5.66 -14.24 18.63
N LEU A 429 -5.04 -14.53 17.49
CA LEU A 429 -5.71 -14.52 16.20
C LEU A 429 -6.79 -15.63 16.10
N ARG A 430 -6.50 -16.83 16.60
CA ARG A 430 -7.47 -17.94 16.66
C ARG A 430 -8.70 -17.57 17.50
N ASP A 431 -8.49 -16.95 18.66
CA ASP A 431 -9.57 -16.46 19.53
C ASP A 431 -10.39 -15.36 18.85
N ALA A 432 -9.73 -14.45 18.12
CA ALA A 432 -10.40 -13.44 17.33
C ALA A 432 -11.26 -14.07 16.22
N LEU A 433 -10.72 -15.04 15.48
CA LEU A 433 -11.46 -15.77 14.45
C LEU A 433 -12.67 -16.51 15.02
N LYS A 434 -12.55 -17.12 16.20
CA LYS A 434 -13.68 -17.75 16.91
C LYS A 434 -14.82 -16.77 17.16
N LYS A 435 -14.51 -15.58 17.67
CA LYS A 435 -15.51 -14.53 17.91
C LYS A 435 -16.10 -13.97 16.62
N ILE A 436 -15.27 -13.79 15.59
CA ILE A 436 -15.72 -13.35 14.26
C ILE A 436 -16.70 -14.37 13.67
N LEU A 437 -16.38 -15.67 13.70
CA LEU A 437 -17.24 -16.72 13.18
C LEU A 437 -18.55 -16.83 13.94
N ALA A 438 -18.53 -16.69 15.28
CA ALA A 438 -19.76 -16.63 16.07
C ALA A 438 -20.62 -15.40 15.72
N ASP A 439 -20.01 -14.23 15.52
CA ASP A 439 -20.71 -13.01 15.09
C ASP A 439 -21.33 -13.17 13.70
N ALA A 440 -20.60 -13.77 12.76
CA ALA A 440 -21.06 -14.04 11.39
C ALA A 440 -22.15 -15.14 11.35
N ALA A 441 -22.06 -16.16 12.20
CA ALA A 441 -23.11 -17.18 12.31
C ALA A 441 -24.44 -16.55 12.74
N VAL A 442 -24.42 -15.63 13.72
CA VAL A 442 -25.63 -14.97 14.21
C VAL A 442 -26.16 -13.92 13.24
N LYS A 443 -25.30 -13.02 12.75
CA LYS A 443 -25.74 -11.86 11.95
C LYS A 443 -25.92 -12.17 10.48
N ASP A 444 -25.17 -13.14 9.97
CA ASP A 444 -25.08 -13.42 8.54
C ASP A 444 -25.51 -14.85 8.19
N GLN A 445 -25.97 -15.64 9.18
CA GLN A 445 -26.42 -17.02 9.03
C GLN A 445 -25.34 -17.90 8.36
N LEU A 446 -24.07 -17.61 8.67
CA LEU A 446 -22.93 -18.29 8.09
C LEU A 446 -22.74 -19.67 8.73
N HIS A 447 -23.07 -20.72 7.98
CA HIS A 447 -22.92 -22.12 8.38
C HIS A 447 -22.15 -22.91 7.31
N PRO A 448 -20.83 -22.69 7.18
CA PRO A 448 -20.08 -23.22 6.06
C PRO A 448 -19.86 -24.72 6.21
N ALA A 449 -19.95 -25.47 5.10
CA ALA A 449 -19.70 -26.91 5.09
C ALA A 449 -18.25 -27.25 5.51
N GLU A 450 -17.30 -26.42 5.09
CA GLU A 450 -15.88 -26.55 5.43
C GLU A 450 -15.24 -25.17 5.57
N ILE A 451 -14.19 -25.07 6.39
CA ILE A 451 -13.39 -23.85 6.55
C ILE A 451 -11.97 -24.11 6.06
N THR A 452 -11.47 -23.24 5.18
CA THR A 452 -10.07 -23.17 4.77
C THR A 452 -9.47 -21.88 5.28
N LEU A 453 -8.37 -21.97 6.03
CA LEU A 453 -7.59 -20.80 6.45
C LEU A 453 -6.43 -20.61 5.49
N ALA A 454 -6.28 -19.40 4.95
CA ALA A 454 -5.18 -19.05 4.07
C ALA A 454 -4.55 -17.72 4.46
N GLY A 455 -3.25 -17.60 4.27
CA GLY A 455 -2.56 -16.33 4.48
C GLY A 455 -1.33 -16.17 3.61
N TYR A 456 -0.86 -14.94 3.47
CA TYR A 456 0.38 -14.61 2.76
C TYR A 456 1.40 -13.94 3.68
N SER A 457 2.69 -14.15 3.42
CA SER A 457 3.80 -13.59 4.23
C SER A 457 3.63 -13.94 5.72
N MET A 458 3.66 -12.98 6.64
CA MET A 458 3.37 -13.26 8.05
C MET A 458 1.98 -13.83 8.33
N GLY A 459 0.96 -13.52 7.52
CA GLY A 459 -0.35 -14.19 7.61
C GLY A 459 -0.27 -15.68 7.28
N ALA A 460 0.65 -16.08 6.41
CA ALA A 460 0.95 -17.46 6.08
C ALA A 460 1.64 -18.18 7.25
N LEU A 461 2.57 -17.51 7.93
CA LEU A 461 3.19 -18.01 9.15
C LEU A 461 2.15 -18.26 10.25
N HIS A 462 1.29 -17.27 10.53
CA HIS A 462 0.19 -17.44 11.51
C HIS A 462 -0.77 -18.56 11.11
N THR A 463 -1.05 -18.73 9.82
CA THR A 463 -1.89 -19.84 9.32
C THR A 463 -1.31 -21.20 9.73
N LEU A 464 0.00 -21.38 9.62
CA LEU A 464 0.68 -22.63 9.99
C LEU A 464 0.76 -22.84 11.51
N PHE A 465 0.94 -21.77 12.29
CA PHE A 465 0.87 -21.86 13.75
C PHE A 465 -0.55 -22.12 14.27
N ILE A 466 -1.59 -21.57 13.62
CA ILE A 466 -2.97 -21.93 13.93
C ILE A 466 -3.23 -23.41 13.59
N ALA A 467 -2.64 -23.94 12.52
CA ALA A 467 -2.72 -25.37 12.22
C ALA A 467 -2.12 -26.24 13.34
N ASP A 468 -1.01 -25.81 13.93
CA ASP A 468 -0.41 -26.47 15.09
C ASP A 468 -1.31 -26.40 16.34
N LEU A 469 -1.92 -25.24 16.62
CA LEU A 469 -2.87 -25.09 17.72
C LEU A 469 -4.12 -25.96 17.54
N GLU A 470 -4.72 -25.97 16.35
CA GLU A 470 -5.94 -26.74 16.05
C GLU A 470 -5.70 -28.25 16.04
N ARG A 471 -4.47 -28.71 15.73
CA ARG A 471 -4.10 -30.13 15.86
C ARG A 471 -4.10 -30.59 17.32
N ARG A 472 -3.74 -29.70 18.26
CA ARG A 472 -3.74 -30.00 19.70
C ARG A 472 -5.15 -29.87 20.28
N GLN A 473 -5.88 -28.84 19.88
CA GLN A 473 -7.23 -28.56 20.34
C GLN A 473 -8.01 -27.88 19.22
N GLN A 474 -8.93 -28.63 18.62
CA GLN A 474 -9.73 -28.15 17.50
C GLN A 474 -10.88 -27.28 18.00
N GLU A 475 -10.80 -25.96 17.78
CA GLU A 475 -11.82 -24.99 18.18
C GLU A 475 -12.56 -24.39 16.99
N LEU A 476 -11.89 -24.24 15.85
CA LEU A 476 -12.43 -23.61 14.64
C LEU A 476 -12.88 -24.63 13.59
N ASN A 477 -12.49 -25.92 13.75
CA ASN A 477 -12.79 -26.99 12.80
C ASN A 477 -12.30 -26.69 11.37
N ILE A 478 -11.14 -26.05 11.26
CA ILE A 478 -10.51 -25.73 9.98
C ILE A 478 -10.04 -27.03 9.31
N LYS A 479 -10.46 -27.24 8.06
CA LYS A 479 -10.15 -28.44 7.29
C LYS A 479 -8.87 -28.33 6.50
N ARG A 480 -8.51 -27.15 6.00
CA ARG A 480 -7.32 -26.93 5.15
C ARG A 480 -6.59 -25.65 5.52
N TYR A 481 -5.28 -25.67 5.36
CA TYR A 481 -4.38 -24.55 5.62
C TYR A 481 -3.53 -24.26 4.37
N LEU A 482 -3.60 -23.03 3.86
CA LEU A 482 -2.77 -22.58 2.74
C LEU A 482 -1.85 -21.42 3.14
N ALA A 483 -0.55 -21.63 3.01
CA ALA A 483 0.46 -20.63 3.34
C ALA A 483 1.17 -20.16 2.06
N LEU A 484 1.08 -18.87 1.74
CA LEU A 484 1.76 -18.24 0.60
C LEU A 484 2.99 -17.47 1.09
N ASN A 485 4.18 -17.86 0.62
CA ASN A 485 5.47 -17.29 1.01
C ASN A 485 5.67 -17.09 2.54
N PRO A 486 5.42 -18.10 3.40
CA PRO A 486 5.65 -17.95 4.84
C PRO A 486 7.16 -17.79 5.15
N PRO A 487 7.58 -16.77 5.93
CA PRO A 487 8.96 -16.72 6.41
C PRO A 487 9.25 -17.91 7.33
N VAL A 488 10.49 -18.38 7.33
CA VAL A 488 10.92 -19.54 8.14
C VAL A 488 11.64 -19.08 9.41
N ASP A 489 12.61 -18.18 9.26
CA ASP A 489 13.42 -17.61 10.33
C ASP A 489 13.15 -16.10 10.43
N LEU A 490 12.59 -15.67 11.56
CA LEU A 490 12.17 -14.28 11.74
C LEU A 490 13.38 -13.36 11.95
N GLN A 491 14.45 -13.82 12.61
CA GLN A 491 15.68 -13.04 12.71
C GLN A 491 16.32 -12.84 11.35
N TYR A 492 16.33 -13.87 10.49
CA TYR A 492 16.81 -13.71 9.11
C TYR A 492 15.97 -12.67 8.36
N ALA A 493 14.64 -12.79 8.40
CA ALA A 493 13.76 -11.82 7.73
C ALA A 493 13.95 -10.37 8.25
N LEU A 494 14.06 -10.18 9.58
CA LEU A 494 14.32 -8.86 10.17
C LEU A 494 15.67 -8.30 9.76
N LYS A 495 16.73 -9.12 9.73
CA LYS A 495 18.06 -8.72 9.23
C LYS A 495 18.02 -8.34 7.75
N THR A 496 17.25 -9.05 6.92
CA THR A 496 17.07 -8.71 5.51
C THR A 496 16.42 -7.34 5.34
N PHE A 497 15.31 -7.06 6.06
CA PHE A 497 14.68 -5.73 6.01
C PHE A 497 15.59 -4.62 6.53
N ASP A 498 16.32 -4.87 7.62
CA ASP A 498 17.28 -3.91 8.17
C ASP A 498 18.43 -3.63 7.19
N SER A 499 18.94 -4.67 6.51
CA SER A 499 19.96 -4.53 5.46
C SER A 499 19.45 -3.71 4.28
N TRP A 500 18.24 -4.02 3.78
CA TRP A 500 17.61 -3.30 2.69
C TRP A 500 17.42 -1.81 2.97
N PHE A 501 16.96 -1.47 4.17
CA PHE A 501 16.86 -0.08 4.61
C PHE A 501 18.26 0.58 4.71
N GLY A 502 19.24 -0.17 5.21
CA GLY A 502 20.64 0.25 5.33
C GLY A 502 21.35 0.51 3.99
N ARG A 503 20.89 -0.07 2.86
CA ARG A 503 21.47 0.19 1.52
C ARG A 503 21.41 1.67 1.10
N SER A 504 20.57 2.47 1.75
CA SER A 504 20.51 3.92 1.56
C SER A 504 21.79 4.65 2.00
N GLN A 505 22.61 4.07 2.89
CA GLN A 505 23.88 4.63 3.35
C GLN A 505 24.89 4.83 2.22
N GLU A 506 24.78 4.05 1.14
CA GLU A 506 25.67 4.16 -0.02
C GLU A 506 25.34 5.36 -0.91
N TRP A 507 24.24 6.06 -0.66
CA TRP A 507 23.85 7.24 -1.40
C TRP A 507 24.23 8.50 -0.64
N THR A 508 24.83 9.45 -1.35
CA THR A 508 24.91 10.83 -0.85
C THR A 508 23.50 11.39 -0.61
N ARG A 509 23.39 12.49 0.16
CA ARG A 509 22.10 13.19 0.35
C ARG A 509 21.39 13.46 -0.98
N GLU A 510 22.08 14.05 -1.94
CA GLU A 510 21.50 14.37 -3.25
C GLU A 510 21.01 13.14 -4.00
N GLU A 511 21.78 12.05 -3.92
CA GLU A 511 21.42 10.77 -4.52
C GLU A 511 20.22 10.13 -3.84
N PHE A 512 20.11 10.16 -2.51
CA PHE A 512 18.96 9.62 -1.80
C PHE A 512 17.67 10.31 -2.24
N PHE A 513 17.66 11.65 -2.27
CA PHE A 513 16.47 12.40 -2.70
C PHE A 513 16.21 12.33 -4.20
N ARG A 514 17.24 12.10 -5.03
CA ARG A 514 17.07 11.88 -6.47
C ARG A 514 16.55 10.47 -6.77
N TYR A 515 17.23 9.44 -6.30
CA TYR A 515 16.92 8.04 -6.58
C TYR A 515 15.71 7.55 -5.80
N GLY A 516 15.53 8.00 -4.55
CA GLY A 516 14.38 7.65 -3.71
C GLY A 516 13.07 8.24 -4.26
N SER A 517 13.07 9.52 -4.65
CA SER A 517 11.89 10.14 -5.26
C SER A 517 11.57 9.57 -6.65
N ASP A 518 12.59 9.27 -7.45
CA ASP A 518 12.43 8.60 -8.75
C ASP A 518 11.83 7.21 -8.58
N ALA A 519 12.37 6.40 -7.66
CA ALA A 519 11.86 5.07 -7.36
C ALA A 519 10.42 5.12 -6.82
N LEU A 520 10.12 6.05 -5.92
CA LEU A 520 8.79 6.23 -5.35
C LEU A 520 7.77 6.66 -6.41
N ALA A 521 8.14 7.59 -7.30
CA ALA A 521 7.30 8.01 -8.41
C ALA A 521 7.00 6.87 -9.38
N LYS A 522 8.03 6.08 -9.73
CA LYS A 522 7.88 4.87 -10.56
C LYS A 522 7.01 3.83 -9.89
N PHE A 523 7.19 3.60 -8.60
CA PHE A 523 6.36 2.68 -7.81
C PHE A 523 4.89 3.11 -7.81
N PHE A 524 4.59 4.37 -7.50
CA PHE A 524 3.22 4.88 -7.52
C PHE A 524 2.60 4.89 -8.91
N TYR A 525 3.40 5.15 -9.94
CA TYR A 525 2.95 5.03 -11.33
C TYR A 525 2.56 3.59 -11.64
N CYS A 526 3.44 2.61 -11.39
CA CYS A 526 3.09 1.20 -11.57
C CYS A 526 1.84 0.84 -10.76
N ALA A 527 1.76 1.21 -9.49
CA ALA A 527 0.62 0.91 -8.63
C ALA A 527 -0.71 1.56 -9.10
N SER A 528 -0.68 2.60 -9.92
CA SER A 528 -1.89 3.26 -10.46
C SER A 528 -2.39 2.68 -11.77
N LEU A 529 -1.58 1.83 -12.44
CA LEU A 529 -1.98 1.16 -13.66
C LEU A 529 -2.95 0.01 -13.38
N ASN A 530 -3.78 -0.29 -14.38
CA ASN A 530 -4.61 -1.48 -14.40
C ASN A 530 -3.82 -2.64 -15.00
N TYR A 531 -3.73 -3.74 -14.26
CA TYR A 531 -3.06 -4.95 -14.72
C TYR A 531 -4.10 -6.04 -15.02
N PRO A 532 -4.32 -6.38 -16.30
CA PRO A 532 -5.04 -7.59 -16.65
C PRO A 532 -4.38 -8.82 -16.02
N ARG A 533 -5.09 -9.95 -16.00
CA ARG A 533 -4.46 -11.21 -15.64
C ARG A 533 -3.38 -11.56 -16.66
N LEU A 534 -2.23 -12.04 -16.16
CA LEU A 534 -1.17 -12.53 -17.02
C LEU A 534 -1.49 -13.95 -17.48
N GLU A 535 -1.94 -14.08 -18.73
CA GLU A 535 -2.27 -15.35 -19.37
C GLU A 535 -1.04 -15.98 -20.06
N LYS A 536 -1.06 -17.31 -20.25
CA LYS A 536 -0.04 -18.00 -21.04
C LYS A 536 -0.08 -17.48 -22.49
N GLN A 537 1.07 -17.31 -23.12
CA GLN A 537 1.22 -16.81 -24.50
C GLN A 537 0.88 -15.32 -24.68
N THR A 538 0.77 -14.55 -23.58
CA THR A 538 0.66 -13.09 -23.68
C THR A 538 1.93 -12.55 -24.36
N PRO A 539 1.88 -11.77 -25.45
CA PRO A 539 3.09 -11.18 -26.02
C PRO A 539 3.85 -10.38 -24.96
N PHE A 540 5.18 -10.30 -25.06
CA PHE A 540 5.99 -9.50 -24.12
C PHE A 540 5.36 -8.11 -23.93
N ASN A 541 4.99 -7.81 -22.69
CA ASN A 541 4.32 -6.57 -22.35
C ASN A 541 5.14 -5.84 -21.28
N PRO A 542 5.77 -4.69 -21.62
CA PRO A 542 6.59 -3.93 -20.69
C PRO A 542 5.80 -3.38 -19.50
N LEU A 543 4.46 -3.43 -19.55
CA LEU A 543 3.57 -3.12 -18.44
C LEU A 543 3.96 -3.86 -17.15
N TYR A 544 4.32 -5.15 -17.23
CA TYR A 544 4.63 -6.00 -16.09
C TYR A 544 6.08 -5.88 -15.58
N SER A 545 6.85 -4.94 -16.11
CA SER A 545 8.21 -4.62 -15.65
C SER A 545 8.22 -3.36 -14.82
N MET A 546 9.09 -3.32 -13.81
CA MET A 546 9.31 -2.10 -13.01
C MET A 546 10.66 -1.49 -13.35
N ALA A 547 10.65 -0.20 -13.69
CA ALA A 547 11.82 0.57 -14.10
C ALA A 547 12.67 1.07 -12.92
N VAL A 548 12.83 0.24 -11.89
CA VAL A 548 13.61 0.54 -10.68
C VAL A 548 14.81 -0.39 -10.61
N THR A 549 15.92 0.10 -10.05
CA THR A 549 17.08 -0.75 -9.79
C THR A 549 16.84 -1.66 -8.60
N ARG A 550 17.61 -2.75 -8.51
CA ARG A 550 17.59 -3.67 -7.36
C ARG A 550 17.75 -2.95 -6.02
N ARG A 551 18.66 -1.97 -5.99
CA ARG A 551 18.92 -1.14 -4.82
C ARG A 551 17.74 -0.23 -4.47
N GLN A 552 17.14 0.43 -5.47
CA GLN A 552 15.94 1.25 -5.28
C GLN A 552 14.79 0.43 -4.70
N ALA A 553 14.56 -0.77 -5.25
CA ALA A 553 13.51 -1.68 -4.76
C ALA A 553 13.75 -2.10 -3.31
N ALA A 554 14.98 -2.49 -2.96
CA ALA A 554 15.36 -2.84 -1.60
C ALA A 554 15.13 -1.69 -0.61
N VAL A 555 15.62 -0.48 -0.91
CA VAL A 555 15.44 0.69 -0.03
C VAL A 555 13.95 1.01 0.18
N LEU A 556 13.13 0.97 -0.88
CA LEU A 556 11.68 1.19 -0.77
C LEU A 556 10.99 0.11 0.09
N ALA A 557 11.35 -1.15 -0.08
CA ALA A 557 10.81 -2.25 0.73
C ALA A 557 11.20 -2.11 2.21
N GLY A 558 12.48 -1.80 2.49
CA GLY A 558 12.96 -1.53 3.84
C GLY A 558 12.29 -0.30 4.47
N PHE A 559 12.09 0.77 3.70
CA PHE A 559 11.39 1.97 4.16
C PHE A 559 9.93 1.68 4.52
N SER A 560 9.22 0.90 3.69
CA SER A 560 7.85 0.44 3.95
C SER A 560 7.74 -0.38 5.25
N PHE A 561 8.70 -1.29 5.48
CA PHE A 561 8.78 -2.05 6.73
C PHE A 561 8.98 -1.12 7.95
N ARG A 562 9.85 -0.11 7.85
CA ARG A 562 10.08 0.87 8.92
C ARG A 562 8.85 1.70 9.27
N LEU A 563 8.02 2.05 8.29
CA LEU A 563 6.75 2.73 8.55
C LEU A 563 5.78 1.84 9.33
N THR A 564 5.72 0.54 9.03
CA THR A 564 4.88 -0.40 9.78
C THR A 564 5.38 -0.58 11.21
N LEU A 565 6.70 -0.72 11.39
CA LEU A 565 7.31 -0.82 12.72
C LEU A 565 7.03 0.43 13.56
N ARG A 566 7.12 1.61 12.95
CA ARG A 566 6.77 2.88 13.60
C ARG A 566 5.33 2.89 14.12
N ASP A 567 4.37 2.46 13.30
CA ASP A 567 2.96 2.39 13.71
C ASP A 567 2.73 1.43 14.87
N MET A 568 3.39 0.26 14.84
CA MET A 568 3.33 -0.71 15.94
C MET A 568 3.88 -0.12 17.25
N LEU A 569 5.08 0.46 17.20
CA LEU A 569 5.74 1.07 18.36
C LEU A 569 4.95 2.24 18.94
N LEU A 570 4.39 3.08 18.08
CA LEU A 570 3.54 4.20 18.48
C LEU A 570 2.24 3.72 19.15
N THR A 571 1.62 2.69 18.59
CA THR A 571 0.40 2.06 19.16
C THR A 571 0.71 1.49 20.54
N ALA A 572 1.82 0.75 20.67
CA ALA A 572 2.27 0.16 21.93
C ALA A 572 2.54 1.23 23.00
N LYS A 573 3.31 2.29 22.68
CA LYS A 573 3.65 3.35 23.64
C LYS A 573 2.45 4.14 24.11
N ARG A 574 1.49 4.49 23.25
CA ARG A 574 0.29 5.21 23.71
C ARG A 574 -0.57 4.34 24.63
N ARG A 575 -0.67 3.03 24.36
CA ARG A 575 -1.49 2.12 25.17
C ARG A 575 -0.81 1.62 26.43
N ASN A 576 0.51 1.74 26.51
CA ASN A 576 1.29 1.50 27.71
C ASN A 576 2.28 2.66 27.93
N PRO A 577 1.84 3.79 28.51
CA PRO A 577 2.70 4.96 28.74
C PRO A 577 3.95 4.63 29.57
N GLU A 578 3.83 3.71 30.52
CA GLU A 578 4.92 3.21 31.39
C GLU A 578 5.85 2.20 30.69
N TRP A 579 5.64 1.94 29.39
CA TRP A 579 6.50 1.04 28.65
C TRP A 579 7.89 1.67 28.42
N ASN A 580 8.88 1.06 29.06
CA ASN A 580 10.25 1.59 29.15
C ASN A 580 11.14 1.31 27.93
N ALA A 581 10.65 0.60 26.90
CA ALA A 581 11.44 0.43 25.67
C ALA A 581 11.60 1.76 24.92
N LEU A 582 10.63 2.68 25.06
CA LEU A 582 10.69 4.05 24.56
C LEU A 582 10.61 5.02 25.75
N GLN A 583 11.58 5.91 25.85
CA GLN A 583 11.72 6.89 26.93
C GLN A 583 10.84 8.12 26.70
N THR A 584 10.67 8.54 25.44
CA THR A 584 9.89 9.72 25.11
C THR A 584 8.40 9.44 25.32
N PRO A 585 7.67 10.27 26.09
CA PRO A 585 6.25 10.09 26.29
C PRO A 585 5.46 10.38 25.01
N PHE A 586 4.31 9.74 24.87
CA PHE A 586 3.36 10.10 23.84
C PHE A 586 2.76 11.49 24.12
N SER A 587 2.69 12.34 23.09
CA SER A 587 2.04 13.64 23.18
C SER A 587 0.99 13.79 22.07
N TRP A 588 -0.11 14.45 22.43
CA TRP A 588 -1.19 14.79 21.50
C TRP A 588 -0.86 16.00 20.62
N TRP A 589 0.10 16.83 21.05
CA TRP A 589 0.39 18.13 20.45
C TRP A 589 1.61 18.10 19.53
N SER A 590 2.65 17.36 19.90
CA SER A 590 3.84 17.18 19.07
C SER A 590 4.44 15.80 19.27
N ARG A 591 4.82 15.12 18.18
CA ARG A 591 5.36 13.75 18.23
C ARG A 591 6.75 13.61 17.65
N ASP A 592 7.37 14.69 17.19
CA ASP A 592 8.66 14.66 16.51
C ASP A 592 9.75 13.98 17.35
N ALA A 593 9.87 14.30 18.64
CA ALA A 593 10.84 13.67 19.54
C ALA A 593 10.63 12.15 19.66
N LEU A 594 9.36 11.73 19.82
CA LEU A 594 9.00 10.32 19.91
C LEU A 594 9.26 9.60 18.58
N TYR A 595 9.01 10.26 17.44
CA TYR A 595 9.30 9.69 16.14
C TYR A 595 10.78 9.49 15.88
N ARG A 596 11.64 10.43 16.28
CA ARG A 596 13.10 10.26 16.17
C ARG A 596 13.59 9.10 17.03
N GLU A 597 13.04 8.94 18.23
CA GLU A 597 13.36 7.77 19.06
C GLU A 597 12.90 6.46 18.40
N ILE A 598 11.65 6.41 17.92
CA ILE A 598 11.09 5.25 17.23
C ILE A 598 11.89 4.90 15.97
N ASP A 599 12.31 5.88 15.19
CA ASP A 599 13.08 5.66 13.96
C ASP A 599 14.46 5.04 14.22
N SER A 600 14.99 5.22 15.43
CA SER A 600 16.19 4.52 15.87
C SER A 600 15.99 3.01 16.04
N PHE A 601 14.76 2.49 15.97
CA PHE A 601 14.46 1.06 16.06
C PHE A 601 14.53 0.40 14.68
N SER A 602 15.43 -0.58 14.60
CA SER A 602 15.48 -1.58 13.56
C SER A 602 14.54 -2.75 13.87
N GLY A 603 14.28 -3.61 12.88
CA GLY A 603 13.54 -4.85 13.11
C GLY A 603 14.21 -5.72 14.18
N MET A 604 15.53 -5.88 14.09
CA MET A 604 16.31 -6.58 15.12
C MET A 604 16.28 -5.87 16.47
N LYS A 605 16.40 -4.53 16.51
CA LYS A 605 16.33 -3.76 17.76
C LYS A 605 14.96 -3.86 18.41
N TYR A 606 13.87 -3.92 17.63
CA TYR A 606 12.53 -4.25 18.14
C TYR A 606 12.50 -5.63 18.79
N ALA A 607 13.04 -6.65 18.12
CA ALA A 607 13.08 -7.99 18.69
C ALA A 607 13.88 -8.04 20.01
N GLU A 608 15.01 -7.34 20.09
CA GLU A 608 15.89 -7.31 21.25
C GLU A 608 15.37 -6.46 22.42
N LYS A 609 14.83 -5.27 22.13
CA LYS A 609 14.44 -4.27 23.15
C LYS A 609 12.96 -4.33 23.52
N CYS A 610 12.12 -4.92 22.68
CA CYS A 610 10.68 -4.99 22.88
C CYS A 610 10.21 -6.42 23.14
N LEU A 611 10.51 -7.35 22.23
CA LEU A 611 9.98 -8.72 22.32
C LEU A 611 10.71 -9.57 23.36
N LEU A 612 12.04 -9.58 23.34
CA LEU A 612 12.85 -10.42 24.23
C LEU A 612 12.59 -10.14 25.73
N PRO A 613 12.47 -8.89 26.20
CA PRO A 613 12.13 -8.63 27.60
C PRO A 613 10.75 -9.15 27.99
N GLU A 614 9.73 -9.01 27.13
CA GLU A 614 8.40 -9.58 27.38
C GLU A 614 8.44 -11.11 27.39
N TYR A 615 9.17 -11.72 26.46
CA TYR A 615 9.36 -13.16 26.41
C TYR A 615 10.03 -13.70 27.69
N ARG A 616 11.04 -12.98 28.20
CA ARG A 616 11.77 -13.34 29.44
C ARG A 616 10.90 -13.31 30.70
N LYS A 617 9.77 -12.61 30.70
CA LYS A 617 8.82 -12.67 31.83
C LYS A 617 8.27 -14.09 32.03
N LYS A 618 8.12 -14.86 30.95
CA LYS A 618 7.69 -16.27 30.98
C LYS A 618 8.86 -17.25 30.88
N HIS A 619 9.99 -16.83 30.29
CA HIS A 619 11.18 -17.66 30.08
C HIS A 619 12.44 -16.97 30.62
N PRO A 620 12.66 -16.99 31.96
CA PRO A 620 13.82 -16.33 32.57
C PRO A 620 15.14 -16.82 31.96
N GLY A 621 16.02 -15.88 31.61
CA GLY A 621 17.34 -16.19 31.03
C GLY A 621 17.37 -16.50 29.54
N ALA A 622 16.21 -16.60 28.86
CA ALA A 622 16.16 -16.93 27.44
C ALA A 622 16.90 -15.90 26.56
N ALA A 623 17.49 -16.37 25.46
CA ALA A 623 18.11 -15.58 24.41
C ALA A 623 17.14 -15.29 23.26
N LEU A 624 17.50 -14.34 22.39
CA LEU A 624 16.69 -14.03 21.21
C LEU A 624 16.59 -15.22 20.23
N SER A 625 17.62 -16.07 20.20
CA SER A 625 17.59 -17.34 19.46
C SER A 625 16.48 -18.27 19.91
N ASP A 626 16.17 -18.30 21.21
CA ASP A 626 15.12 -19.17 21.75
C ASP A 626 13.74 -18.68 21.32
N LEU A 627 13.50 -17.36 21.42
CA LEU A 627 12.28 -16.74 20.89
C LEU A 627 12.12 -16.99 19.38
N ASN A 628 13.20 -16.86 18.61
CA ASN A 628 13.18 -17.10 17.17
C ASN A 628 12.94 -18.58 16.82
N ALA A 629 13.52 -19.50 17.59
CA ALA A 629 13.30 -20.94 17.41
C ALA A 629 11.84 -21.31 17.66
N GLU A 630 11.20 -20.73 18.68
CA GLU A 630 9.79 -20.96 18.97
C GLU A 630 8.85 -20.24 17.97
N SER A 631 9.24 -19.06 17.51
CA SER A 631 8.39 -18.21 16.64
C SER A 631 8.55 -18.49 15.15
N GLY A 632 9.63 -19.16 14.74
CA GLY A 632 9.89 -19.58 13.37
C GLY A 632 9.28 -20.95 13.03
N LEU A 633 9.24 -21.31 11.75
CA LEU A 633 8.61 -22.57 11.30
C LEU A 633 9.30 -23.84 11.81
N ARG A 634 10.56 -23.75 12.23
CA ARG A 634 11.27 -24.86 12.89
C ARG A 634 10.63 -25.26 14.23
N GLY A 635 10.01 -24.31 14.94
CA GLY A 635 9.30 -24.57 16.19
C GLY A 635 8.07 -25.47 16.04
N ILE A 636 7.52 -25.57 14.82
CA ILE A 636 6.35 -26.42 14.51
C ILE A 636 6.68 -27.50 13.46
N GLU A 637 7.96 -27.87 13.31
CA GLU A 637 8.42 -28.85 12.31
C GLU A 637 7.61 -30.15 12.34
N LYS A 638 7.31 -30.67 13.54
CA LYS A 638 6.52 -31.90 13.73
C LYS A 638 5.16 -31.78 13.04
N THR A 639 4.42 -30.69 13.28
CA THR A 639 3.13 -30.45 12.64
C THR A 639 3.29 -30.27 11.14
N LEU A 640 4.32 -29.54 10.68
CA LEU A 640 4.59 -29.39 9.25
C LEU A 640 4.88 -30.71 8.54
N ARG A 641 5.47 -31.71 9.22
CA ARG A 641 5.66 -33.07 8.68
C ARG A 641 4.36 -33.87 8.70
N GLU A 642 3.67 -33.90 9.85
CA GLU A 642 2.59 -34.84 10.13
C GLU A 642 1.20 -34.39 9.62
N ALA A 643 0.94 -33.09 9.49
CA ALA A 643 -0.37 -32.59 9.05
C ALA A 643 -0.50 -32.72 7.53
N SER A 644 -1.46 -33.52 7.06
CA SER A 644 -1.72 -33.77 5.64
C SER A 644 -2.54 -32.66 4.96
N ASN A 645 -3.16 -31.79 5.76
CA ASN A 645 -4.06 -30.72 5.31
C ASN A 645 -3.39 -29.34 5.20
N ILE A 646 -2.06 -29.30 5.25
CA ILE A 646 -1.26 -28.11 5.02
C ILE A 646 -0.77 -28.11 3.57
N ARG A 647 -0.85 -26.94 2.93
CA ARG A 647 -0.21 -26.67 1.64
C ARG A 647 0.56 -25.36 1.70
N VAL A 648 1.75 -25.34 1.11
CA VAL A 648 2.63 -24.17 1.04
C VAL A 648 2.94 -23.87 -0.42
N ILE A 649 2.84 -22.61 -0.80
CA ILE A 649 3.29 -22.11 -2.11
C ILE A 649 4.38 -21.08 -1.83
N HIS A 650 5.53 -21.21 -2.48
CA HIS A 650 6.70 -20.38 -2.20
C HIS A 650 7.52 -20.12 -3.47
N ASN A 651 8.30 -19.04 -3.47
CA ASN A 651 9.21 -18.69 -4.57
C ASN A 651 10.66 -19.00 -4.18
N VAL A 652 11.39 -19.69 -5.05
CA VAL A 652 12.77 -20.10 -4.76
C VAL A 652 13.67 -18.90 -4.52
N ASP A 653 13.45 -17.80 -5.25
CA ASP A 653 14.18 -16.55 -5.10
C ASP A 653 13.61 -15.60 -4.02
N ASP A 654 12.75 -16.07 -3.12
CA ASP A 654 12.25 -15.23 -2.01
C ASP A 654 13.42 -14.74 -1.14
N PRO A 655 13.63 -13.42 -1.02
CA PRO A 655 14.77 -12.86 -0.30
C PRO A 655 14.64 -12.99 1.23
N LEU A 656 13.47 -13.39 1.74
CA LEU A 656 13.26 -13.66 3.16
C LEU A 656 13.62 -15.09 3.57
N LEU A 657 14.14 -15.90 2.64
CA LEU A 657 14.66 -17.23 2.92
C LEU A 657 16.18 -17.31 2.77
N SER A 658 16.83 -17.92 3.75
CA SER A 658 18.22 -18.38 3.63
C SER A 658 18.30 -19.69 2.83
N GLY A 659 19.51 -20.08 2.40
CA GLY A 659 19.74 -21.40 1.79
C GLY A 659 19.25 -22.56 2.67
N PRO A 660 19.62 -22.61 3.97
CA PRO A 660 19.11 -23.60 4.92
C PRO A 660 17.58 -23.61 5.09
N ASP A 661 16.92 -22.47 4.94
CA ASP A 661 15.45 -22.40 5.02
C ASP A 661 14.77 -23.12 3.84
N ARG A 662 15.33 -22.97 2.63
CA ARG A 662 14.85 -23.68 1.42
C ARG A 662 14.96 -25.19 1.58
N ILE A 663 16.10 -25.66 2.10
CA ILE A 663 16.34 -27.09 2.37
C ILE A 663 15.36 -27.58 3.45
N PHE A 664 15.19 -26.83 4.53
CA PHE A 664 14.26 -27.16 5.60
C PHE A 664 12.82 -27.31 5.08
N LEU A 665 12.30 -26.31 4.36
CA LEU A 665 10.94 -26.35 3.81
C LEU A 665 10.76 -27.55 2.88
N THR A 666 11.72 -27.77 1.98
CA THR A 666 11.68 -28.87 1.00
C THR A 666 11.62 -30.24 1.67
N ARG A 667 12.50 -30.49 2.65
CA ARG A 667 12.58 -31.78 3.35
C ARG A 667 11.45 -32.01 4.34
N THR A 668 10.90 -30.94 4.90
CA THR A 668 9.86 -31.01 5.93
C THR A 668 8.47 -31.17 5.33
N LEU A 669 8.17 -30.40 4.29
CA LEU A 669 6.83 -30.37 3.68
C LEU A 669 6.66 -31.43 2.59
N GLY A 670 7.74 -31.87 1.93
CA GLY A 670 7.66 -32.88 0.88
C GLY A 670 6.68 -32.48 -0.22
N GLU A 671 5.65 -33.29 -0.45
CA GLU A 671 4.61 -33.03 -1.47
C GLU A 671 3.70 -31.83 -1.15
N LYS A 672 3.73 -31.33 0.10
CA LYS A 672 2.88 -30.22 0.54
C LYS A 672 3.38 -28.85 0.12
N ILE A 673 4.61 -28.74 -0.40
CA ILE A 673 5.17 -27.49 -0.91
C ILE A 673 5.25 -27.48 -2.43
N VAL A 674 4.84 -26.36 -3.03
CA VAL A 674 5.04 -26.02 -4.44
C VAL A 674 6.01 -24.86 -4.52
N TRP A 675 7.04 -25.01 -5.34
CA TRP A 675 8.02 -23.97 -5.60
C TRP A 675 7.77 -23.33 -6.95
N PHE A 676 7.81 -22.00 -7.01
CA PHE A 676 8.00 -21.26 -8.25
C PHE A 676 9.47 -20.92 -8.41
N ASP A 677 10.01 -21.03 -9.63
CA ASP A 677 11.42 -20.71 -9.89
C ASP A 677 11.75 -19.23 -9.69
N CYS A 678 10.73 -18.36 -9.80
CA CYS A 678 10.86 -16.96 -9.46
C CYS A 678 9.56 -16.27 -9.05
N GLY A 679 9.74 -15.11 -8.45
CA GLY A 679 8.66 -14.20 -8.06
C GLY A 679 9.02 -13.29 -6.89
N GLY A 680 10.23 -13.38 -6.33
CA GLY A 680 10.60 -12.68 -5.11
C GLY A 680 9.62 -13.00 -3.97
N HIS A 681 9.33 -12.04 -3.11
CA HIS A 681 8.30 -12.18 -2.08
C HIS A 681 6.92 -11.78 -2.63
N LEU A 682 6.11 -12.77 -3.03
CA LEU A 682 4.72 -12.60 -3.54
C LEU A 682 4.55 -11.83 -4.86
N GLY A 683 5.63 -11.58 -5.61
CA GLY A 683 5.58 -10.82 -6.86
C GLY A 683 4.78 -11.48 -7.97
N ASN A 684 4.69 -12.81 -7.97
CA ASN A 684 4.04 -13.60 -9.02
C ASN A 684 2.55 -13.91 -8.77
N LEU A 685 1.91 -13.33 -7.74
CA LEU A 685 0.51 -13.62 -7.38
C LEU A 685 -0.49 -13.37 -8.51
N PHE A 686 -0.21 -12.42 -9.41
CA PHE A 686 -1.08 -12.07 -10.54
C PHE A 686 -0.94 -13.03 -11.73
N SER A 687 0.02 -13.96 -11.69
CA SER A 687 0.21 -14.94 -12.76
C SER A 687 -0.88 -16.01 -12.71
N ARG A 688 -1.36 -16.43 -13.89
CA ARG A 688 -2.33 -17.53 -14.01
C ARG A 688 -1.83 -18.83 -13.37
N GLN A 689 -0.54 -19.12 -13.48
CA GLN A 689 0.06 -20.31 -12.89
C GLN A 689 0.03 -20.30 -11.36
N HIS A 690 0.31 -19.16 -10.73
CA HIS A 690 0.18 -19.02 -9.28
C HIS A 690 -1.28 -19.17 -8.84
N GLU A 691 -2.18 -18.48 -9.54
CA GLU A 691 -3.62 -18.57 -9.32
C GLU A 691 -4.12 -20.05 -9.39
N GLU A 692 -3.69 -20.82 -10.39
CA GLU A 692 -4.00 -22.25 -10.52
C GLU A 692 -3.52 -23.09 -9.32
N GLN A 693 -2.32 -22.82 -8.78
CA GLN A 693 -1.81 -23.55 -7.62
C GLN A 693 -2.58 -23.22 -6.35
N VAL A 694 -3.00 -21.96 -6.18
CA VAL A 694 -3.91 -21.56 -5.10
C VAL A 694 -5.19 -22.37 -5.23
N PHE A 695 -5.83 -22.42 -6.40
CA PHE A 695 -7.10 -23.14 -6.55
C PHE A 695 -6.99 -24.65 -6.43
N ARG A 696 -5.87 -25.27 -6.80
CA ARG A 696 -5.64 -26.70 -6.48
C ARG A 696 -5.65 -26.97 -4.97
N SER A 697 -5.45 -25.94 -4.14
CA SER A 697 -5.52 -26.01 -2.69
C SER A 697 -6.92 -25.76 -2.13
N PHE A 698 -7.85 -25.27 -2.96
CA PHE A 698 -9.24 -24.98 -2.63
C PHE A 698 -10.17 -25.83 -3.52
N PRO A 699 -10.63 -27.02 -3.09
CA PRO A 699 -11.49 -27.85 -3.93
C PRO A 699 -12.77 -27.12 -4.33
N LEU A 700 -13.30 -27.42 -5.51
CA LEU A 700 -14.52 -26.80 -6.00
C LEU A 700 -15.71 -27.17 -5.09
N PRO A 701 -16.60 -26.22 -4.75
CA PRO A 701 -17.83 -26.53 -4.02
C PRO A 701 -18.67 -27.57 -4.78
N ALA A 702 -19.36 -28.46 -4.04
CA ALA A 702 -20.23 -29.48 -4.65
C ALA A 702 -21.26 -28.85 -5.60
N GLY A 703 -21.49 -29.47 -6.77
CA GLY A 703 -22.43 -28.97 -7.78
C GLY A 703 -21.88 -27.89 -8.74
N THR A 704 -20.62 -27.47 -8.59
CA THR A 704 -19.96 -26.54 -9.55
C THR A 704 -19.22 -27.25 -10.70
N GLU A 705 -19.48 -28.54 -10.94
CA GLU A 705 -18.79 -29.34 -11.98
C GLU A 705 -18.93 -28.77 -13.40
N ASN A 706 -19.99 -28.01 -13.67
CA ASN A 706 -20.18 -27.30 -14.94
C ASN A 706 -19.23 -26.08 -15.13
N ALA A 707 -18.54 -25.62 -14.08
CA ALA A 707 -17.58 -24.52 -14.16
C ALA A 707 -16.21 -24.93 -14.76
N LYS A 708 -15.99 -26.24 -15.01
CA LYS A 708 -14.82 -26.71 -15.80
C LYS A 708 -14.79 -26.14 -17.23
N LYS A 709 -15.89 -25.57 -17.73
CA LYS A 709 -16.00 -24.94 -19.07
C LYS A 709 -15.67 -23.43 -19.12
N ILE A 710 -15.27 -22.80 -18.01
CA ILE A 710 -14.85 -21.37 -17.98
C ILE A 710 -13.34 -21.24 -17.63
N LEU A 711 -12.58 -22.29 -17.89
CA LEU A 711 -11.12 -22.23 -18.04
C LEU A 711 -10.80 -22.07 -19.53
#